data_AF-A0A9D5MFC2-F1
#
_entry.id   AF-A0A9D5MFC2-F1
#
_cell.length_a   1.000
_cell.length_b   1.000
_cell.length_c   1.000
_cell.angle_alpha   90.00
_cell.angle_beta   90.00
_cell.angle_gamma   90.00
#
_symmetry.space_group_name_H-M   'P 1'
#
loop_
_entity.id
_entity.type
_entity.pdbx_description
1 polymer ?
#
loop_
_entity_poly.entity_id
_entity_poly.type
_entity_poly.pdbx_seq_one_letter_code
_entity_poly.pdbx_strand_id
1 'polypeptide(L)'
;MKHLYRHISLVAAAALMALMAAGACAAPSVTLPQLDDCFTEKDLSGDWDATAIEILLTGETAETRANAVSIEGGTVTIMDGGMYVLSGTLDDGTIVIDLKDDERVQLVLDGVDITCSDGPAIYVKQADKVFITLAEGTENRLSNGGSFAEEGVEAVIYADEDLTFNGTGALAIDSPAGDGIDGKDDVKFASGTYVITASGRGIDANDSIRIADGSFTITTDDDAMRARHENNEDLGYVYIWGGTFDITAGGGAANGAQHADAMAFGGMMGGHRGMGGQRPSRAAQTDAEAQGTDESAASAQSEEEDDMPVPPDFTGEEGEMPEMPGFTGEEGEMPEMPDFTGEEGEMPERPDFAGEEGEMPAGFAEAWGGASASGTEAEDTAKGIKASGDIVILGGTFSIDVSGDALHADRDLVLFDGMLTIAAGDDAVHADKAVNIMGGYVDITQSYEGIEGEDIYMSGGDIRLVASDDGLNASADAEERESFSAQEGVVIEISGGTLYVDAEGDGIDSNGDLTVTGGTIVVDGPQNSGNGALDYNGTAVISGGTVVAAGSSGMAEVFSEGSTQASFLTSLSGQAGEIAVTDADGGVVVTAEVGKDFSTVVVSAPALQVGETYTVACGDKSVEVTLTGTVTGADAGGMNAMGGMFGHKGQHGAQGGEEERQEEQAAEASEGETGE
;
A
#
# COMPACT_ATOMS: atom_id res chain seq x y z
N MET A 1 -28.26 10.03 -21.72
CA MET A 1 -27.34 10.69 -20.76
C MET A 1 -25.87 10.68 -21.21
N LYS A 2 -25.43 9.79 -22.13
CA LYS A 2 -24.06 9.67 -22.70
C LYS A 2 -23.33 10.95 -23.21
N HIS A 3 -23.95 12.14 -23.18
CA HIS A 3 -23.30 13.43 -23.52
C HIS A 3 -22.99 14.35 -22.32
N LEU A 4 -23.40 14.02 -21.09
CA LEU A 4 -23.22 14.91 -19.94
C LEU A 4 -21.90 14.68 -19.18
N TYR A 5 -21.36 13.45 -19.19
CA TYR A 5 -20.09 13.11 -18.54
C TYR A 5 -18.87 13.70 -19.28
N ARG A 6 -18.85 13.67 -20.62
CA ARG A 6 -17.71 14.13 -21.47
C ARG A 6 -17.41 15.64 -21.42
N HIS A 7 -18.02 16.38 -20.48
CA HIS A 7 -17.79 17.80 -20.20
C HIS A 7 -17.61 18.12 -18.71
N ILE A 8 -17.59 17.12 -17.82
CA ILE A 8 -17.33 17.33 -16.39
C ILE A 8 -15.86 17.01 -16.06
N SER A 9 -15.34 15.84 -16.45
CA SER A 9 -13.95 15.44 -16.15
C SER A 9 -12.90 16.38 -16.77
N LEU A 10 -12.97 16.65 -18.08
CA LEU A 10 -11.99 17.53 -18.76
C LEU A 10 -11.99 18.99 -18.28
N VAL A 11 -13.08 19.45 -17.64
CA VAL A 11 -13.17 20.84 -17.14
C VAL A 11 -12.69 20.96 -15.70
N ALA A 12 -12.66 19.86 -14.94
CA ALA A 12 -12.03 19.80 -13.63
C ALA A 12 -10.50 19.80 -13.75
N ALA A 13 -9.93 18.84 -14.49
CA ALA A 13 -8.48 18.69 -14.63
C ALA A 13 -7.80 19.95 -15.19
N ALA A 14 -8.37 20.56 -16.24
CA ALA A 14 -7.82 21.76 -16.87
C ALA A 14 -7.97 23.04 -16.02
N ALA A 15 -8.70 23.01 -14.90
CA ALA A 15 -8.90 24.18 -14.03
C ALA A 15 -7.90 24.24 -12.86
N LEU A 16 -7.21 23.15 -12.53
CA LEU A 16 -6.31 23.08 -11.37
C LEU A 16 -4.87 23.52 -11.70
N MET A 17 -4.41 23.32 -12.95
CA MET A 17 -3.06 23.68 -13.45
C MET A 17 -2.76 25.21 -13.51
N ALA A 18 -3.48 26.06 -12.78
CA ALA A 18 -3.53 27.50 -13.02
C ALA A 18 -3.32 28.40 -11.76
N LEU A 19 -2.72 27.90 -10.67
CA LEU A 19 -2.40 28.76 -9.52
C LEU A 19 -1.16 28.38 -8.66
N MET A 20 -0.05 27.95 -9.27
CA MET A 20 1.28 28.00 -8.63
C MET A 20 2.26 28.77 -9.52
N ALA A 21 2.79 29.89 -9.03
CA ALA A 21 3.57 30.83 -9.84
C ALA A 21 4.57 31.73 -9.07
N ALA A 22 5.27 31.18 -8.06
CA ALA A 22 6.52 31.76 -7.55
C ALA A 22 7.33 30.76 -6.70
N GLY A 23 8.47 30.30 -7.19
CA GLY A 23 9.60 29.88 -6.34
C GLY A 23 9.75 28.40 -5.99
N ALA A 24 8.75 27.55 -6.22
CA ALA A 24 8.89 26.11 -6.02
C ALA A 24 9.92 25.48 -6.98
N CYS A 25 10.48 24.34 -6.58
CA CYS A 25 11.01 23.37 -7.53
C CYS A 25 9.88 22.92 -8.48
N ALA A 26 10.25 22.32 -9.61
CA ALA A 26 9.27 21.78 -10.55
C ALA A 26 9.29 20.26 -10.43
N ALA A 27 8.44 19.73 -9.55
CA ALA A 27 8.10 18.31 -9.49
C ALA A 27 7.86 17.73 -10.91
N PRO A 28 8.25 16.48 -11.17
CA PRO A 28 8.31 15.92 -12.51
C PRO A 28 6.96 16.02 -13.24
N SER A 29 7.01 16.31 -14.54
CA SER A 29 5.79 16.49 -15.35
C SER A 29 5.19 15.15 -15.76
N VAL A 30 4.57 14.45 -14.80
CA VAL A 30 3.87 13.17 -15.01
C VAL A 30 2.82 13.31 -16.11
N THR A 31 2.82 12.38 -17.06
CA THR A 31 1.89 12.36 -18.19
C THR A 31 0.81 11.30 -17.96
N LEU A 32 -0.35 11.73 -17.47
CA LEU A 32 -1.44 10.82 -17.08
C LEU A 32 -2.12 10.17 -18.30
N PRO A 33 -2.40 8.85 -18.26
CA PRO A 33 -3.01 8.12 -19.36
C PRO A 33 -4.47 8.54 -19.58
N GLN A 34 -4.90 8.59 -20.85
CA GLN A 34 -6.24 9.03 -21.23
C GLN A 34 -7.13 7.85 -21.58
N LEU A 35 -8.36 7.84 -21.06
CA LEU A 35 -9.30 6.71 -21.25
C LEU A 35 -9.58 6.42 -22.75
N ASP A 36 -9.74 7.46 -23.56
CA ASP A 36 -9.99 7.36 -25.01
C ASP A 36 -8.77 6.81 -25.80
N ASP A 37 -7.56 6.78 -25.21
CA ASP A 37 -6.35 6.18 -25.80
C ASP A 37 -6.15 4.72 -25.33
N CYS A 38 -6.55 4.39 -24.09
CA CYS A 38 -6.39 3.06 -23.49
C CYS A 38 -7.56 2.10 -23.75
N PHE A 39 -8.76 2.62 -24.07
CA PHE A 39 -9.98 1.86 -24.36
C PHE A 39 -10.65 2.35 -25.66
N THR A 40 -11.05 1.43 -26.54
CA THR A 40 -11.86 1.74 -27.72
C THR A 40 -13.35 1.87 -27.38
N GLU A 41 -14.13 2.48 -28.29
CA GLU A 41 -15.59 2.50 -28.19
C GLU A 41 -16.24 1.10 -28.12
N LYS A 42 -15.53 0.02 -28.52
CA LYS A 42 -16.03 -1.36 -28.39
C LYS A 42 -15.70 -2.01 -27.05
N ASP A 43 -14.54 -1.70 -26.47
CA ASP A 43 -14.17 -2.16 -25.13
C ASP A 43 -15.18 -1.64 -24.09
N LEU A 44 -15.53 -0.35 -24.18
CA LEU A 44 -16.54 0.33 -23.35
C LEU A 44 -18.01 -0.04 -23.71
N SER A 45 -18.23 -1.06 -24.54
CA SER A 45 -19.55 -1.40 -25.09
C SER A 45 -19.92 -2.87 -24.89
N GLY A 46 -20.58 -3.12 -23.75
CA GLY A 46 -21.34 -4.33 -23.48
C GLY A 46 -22.69 -4.43 -24.23
N ASP A 47 -22.96 -3.54 -25.20
CA ASP A 47 -24.16 -3.66 -26.06
C ASP A 47 -24.04 -4.96 -26.91
N TRP A 48 -25.10 -5.77 -26.91
CA TRP A 48 -25.28 -6.98 -27.73
C TRP A 48 -26.74 -7.11 -28.21
N ASP A 49 -27.02 -7.96 -29.21
CA ASP A 49 -28.38 -8.14 -29.74
C ASP A 49 -28.72 -9.58 -30.19
N ALA A 50 -30.00 -9.79 -30.54
CA ALA A 50 -30.58 -11.08 -30.92
C ALA A 50 -30.11 -11.65 -32.28
N THR A 51 -29.04 -11.12 -32.87
CA THR A 51 -28.28 -11.78 -33.95
C THR A 51 -27.13 -12.64 -33.43
N ALA A 52 -26.84 -12.59 -32.13
CA ALA A 52 -25.88 -13.48 -31.47
C ALA A 52 -26.23 -14.97 -31.63
N ILE A 53 -25.20 -15.81 -31.56
CA ILE A 53 -25.33 -17.27 -31.61
C ILE A 53 -25.60 -17.80 -30.19
N GLU A 54 -26.80 -18.34 -29.98
CA GLU A 54 -27.18 -19.05 -28.74
C GLU A 54 -26.33 -20.33 -28.57
N ILE A 55 -25.69 -20.48 -27.40
CA ILE A 55 -25.11 -21.73 -26.91
C ILE A 55 -25.76 -22.03 -25.55
N LEU A 56 -26.51 -23.13 -25.46
CA LEU A 56 -27.15 -23.55 -24.22
C LEU A 56 -26.31 -24.65 -23.56
N LEU A 57 -25.85 -24.42 -22.33
CA LEU A 57 -25.12 -25.38 -21.52
C LEU A 57 -26.14 -26.26 -20.76
N THR A 58 -25.93 -27.59 -20.74
CA THR A 58 -26.97 -28.59 -20.37
C THR A 58 -26.55 -29.62 -19.32
N GLY A 59 -25.47 -29.36 -18.59
CA GLY A 59 -24.83 -30.28 -17.64
C GLY A 59 -23.58 -30.91 -18.24
N GLU A 60 -23.65 -32.17 -18.66
CA GLU A 60 -22.53 -32.93 -19.26
C GLU A 60 -22.08 -32.42 -20.66
N THR A 61 -22.80 -31.47 -21.28
CA THR A 61 -22.53 -30.99 -22.66
C THR A 61 -23.32 -29.70 -22.99
N ALA A 62 -23.27 -29.23 -24.24
CA ALA A 62 -24.00 -28.05 -24.74
C ALA A 62 -24.80 -28.32 -26.04
N GLU A 63 -25.78 -27.45 -26.32
CA GLU A 63 -26.56 -27.40 -27.57
C GLU A 63 -26.41 -26.05 -28.29
N THR A 64 -26.22 -26.06 -29.62
CA THR A 64 -26.31 -24.87 -30.48
C THR A 64 -26.83 -25.22 -31.88
N ARG A 65 -27.06 -24.19 -32.72
CA ARG A 65 -27.47 -24.32 -34.13
C ARG A 65 -26.45 -23.75 -35.13
N ALA A 66 -25.34 -23.20 -34.64
CA ALA A 66 -24.25 -22.71 -35.50
C ALA A 66 -23.33 -23.84 -35.97
N ASN A 67 -22.68 -23.64 -37.12
CA ASN A 67 -21.59 -24.51 -37.59
C ASN A 67 -20.19 -23.96 -37.19
N ALA A 68 -20.15 -22.74 -36.63
CA ALA A 68 -18.95 -22.06 -36.12
C ALA A 68 -18.48 -22.61 -34.76
N VAL A 69 -19.24 -23.54 -34.18
CA VAL A 69 -19.00 -24.12 -32.86
C VAL A 69 -18.90 -25.64 -33.01
N SER A 70 -17.84 -26.24 -32.47
CA SER A 70 -17.73 -27.69 -32.28
C SER A 70 -18.07 -28.03 -30.83
N ILE A 71 -18.67 -29.19 -30.61
CA ILE A 71 -19.04 -29.67 -29.27
C ILE A 71 -18.65 -31.15 -29.17
N GLU A 72 -17.66 -31.45 -28.34
CA GLU A 72 -17.13 -32.80 -28.12
C GLU A 72 -17.15 -33.12 -26.62
N GLY A 73 -18.29 -33.64 -26.15
CA GLY A 73 -18.52 -33.85 -24.71
C GLY A 73 -18.72 -32.52 -23.98
N GLY A 74 -17.92 -32.27 -22.95
CA GLY A 74 -17.88 -31.01 -22.22
C GLY A 74 -17.05 -29.90 -22.91
N THR A 75 -16.28 -30.21 -23.96
CA THR A 75 -15.51 -29.19 -24.69
C THR A 75 -16.37 -28.50 -25.74
N VAL A 76 -16.46 -27.17 -25.67
CA VAL A 76 -17.20 -26.32 -26.60
C VAL A 76 -16.23 -25.37 -27.29
N THR A 77 -15.89 -25.62 -28.56
CA THR A 77 -14.88 -24.85 -29.31
C THR A 77 -15.54 -23.87 -30.28
N ILE A 78 -15.38 -22.57 -30.06
CA ILE A 78 -15.74 -21.49 -30.99
C ILE A 78 -14.58 -21.31 -31.99
N MET A 79 -14.88 -21.38 -33.29
CA MET A 79 -13.86 -21.48 -34.35
C MET A 79 -13.90 -20.36 -35.42
N ASP A 80 -14.95 -19.54 -35.42
CA ASP A 80 -15.14 -18.42 -36.36
C ASP A 80 -15.54 -17.15 -35.56
N GLY A 81 -15.15 -15.95 -36.00
CA GLY A 81 -15.44 -14.69 -35.29
C GLY A 81 -16.93 -14.36 -35.20
N GLY A 82 -17.31 -13.58 -34.17
CA GLY A 82 -18.71 -13.20 -33.97
C GLY A 82 -19.13 -12.92 -32.53
N MET A 83 -20.44 -12.99 -32.29
CA MET A 83 -21.08 -12.73 -31.01
C MET A 83 -21.85 -14.00 -30.58
N TYR A 84 -21.57 -14.48 -29.38
CA TYR A 84 -22.09 -15.74 -28.83
C TYR A 84 -22.71 -15.46 -27.46
N VAL A 85 -23.87 -16.03 -27.17
CA VAL A 85 -24.55 -15.91 -25.87
C VAL A 85 -24.60 -17.29 -25.22
N LEU A 86 -23.93 -17.43 -24.08
CA LEU A 86 -23.89 -18.64 -23.28
C LEU A 86 -24.85 -18.49 -22.09
N SER A 87 -25.59 -19.56 -21.79
CA SER A 87 -26.51 -19.63 -20.64
C SER A 87 -26.63 -21.08 -20.14
N GLY A 88 -26.92 -21.27 -18.85
CA GLY A 88 -27.06 -22.59 -18.23
C GLY A 88 -25.76 -23.15 -17.66
N THR A 89 -25.74 -24.45 -17.36
CA THR A 89 -24.67 -25.10 -16.59
C THR A 89 -23.83 -26.05 -17.44
N LEU A 90 -22.51 -26.06 -17.22
CA LEU A 90 -21.55 -27.04 -17.75
C LEU A 90 -20.79 -27.66 -16.58
N ASP A 91 -21.15 -28.90 -16.21
CA ASP A 91 -20.78 -29.51 -14.92
C ASP A 91 -19.29 -29.88 -14.82
N ASP A 92 -18.67 -30.22 -15.96
CA ASP A 92 -17.25 -30.55 -16.12
C ASP A 92 -16.88 -30.35 -17.60
N GLY A 93 -16.34 -29.18 -17.95
CA GLY A 93 -16.09 -28.81 -19.34
C GLY A 93 -15.52 -27.40 -19.51
N THR A 94 -15.15 -27.05 -20.74
CA THR A 94 -14.40 -25.83 -21.07
C THR A 94 -14.89 -25.17 -22.36
N ILE A 95 -14.95 -23.85 -22.36
CA ILE A 95 -15.25 -23.01 -23.53
C ILE A 95 -13.93 -22.59 -24.17
N VAL A 96 -13.62 -23.15 -25.33
CA VAL A 96 -12.38 -22.88 -26.07
C VAL A 96 -12.64 -21.88 -27.20
N ILE A 97 -11.80 -20.85 -27.33
CA ILE A 97 -11.80 -19.90 -28.44
C ILE A 97 -10.52 -20.13 -29.25
N ASP A 98 -10.67 -20.73 -30.44
CA ASP A 98 -9.60 -21.23 -31.32
C ASP A 98 -9.95 -20.87 -32.78
N LEU A 99 -9.69 -19.61 -33.14
CA LEU A 99 -10.02 -19.06 -34.46
C LEU A 99 -8.92 -19.35 -35.49
N LYS A 100 -9.32 -19.42 -36.77
CA LYS A 100 -8.43 -19.77 -37.89
C LYS A 100 -7.81 -18.57 -38.61
N ASP A 101 -8.34 -17.39 -38.33
CA ASP A 101 -7.99 -16.08 -38.89
C ASP A 101 -8.15 -15.06 -37.74
N ASP A 102 -7.45 -13.92 -37.84
CA ASP A 102 -7.40 -12.86 -36.84
C ASP A 102 -8.74 -12.09 -36.73
N GLU A 103 -9.80 -12.75 -36.26
CA GLU A 103 -11.13 -12.19 -36.00
C GLU A 103 -11.41 -12.03 -34.51
N ARG A 104 -12.44 -11.23 -34.16
CA ARG A 104 -12.83 -10.93 -32.78
C ARG A 104 -14.03 -11.76 -32.32
N VAL A 105 -14.03 -12.15 -31.04
CA VAL A 105 -15.15 -12.84 -30.39
C VAL A 105 -15.74 -11.98 -29.27
N GLN A 106 -17.06 -11.87 -29.22
CA GLN A 106 -17.78 -11.40 -28.04
C GLN A 106 -18.55 -12.56 -27.41
N LEU A 107 -18.09 -12.99 -26.24
CA LEU A 107 -18.67 -14.04 -25.41
C LEU A 107 -19.56 -13.38 -24.35
N VAL A 108 -20.87 -13.41 -24.55
CA VAL A 108 -21.86 -12.90 -23.60
C VAL A 108 -22.20 -14.00 -22.60
N LEU A 109 -22.05 -13.70 -21.32
CA LEU A 109 -22.40 -14.59 -20.21
C LEU A 109 -23.77 -14.17 -19.66
N ASP A 110 -24.80 -14.97 -19.96
CA ASP A 110 -26.22 -14.74 -19.65
C ASP A 110 -26.75 -15.77 -18.64
N GLY A 111 -26.13 -15.79 -17.45
CA GLY A 111 -26.43 -16.75 -16.38
C GLY A 111 -25.78 -18.11 -16.63
N VAL A 112 -24.45 -18.13 -16.74
CA VAL A 112 -23.65 -19.37 -16.85
C VAL A 112 -23.17 -19.88 -15.50
N ASP A 113 -22.98 -21.19 -15.40
CA ASP A 113 -22.30 -21.86 -14.28
C ASP A 113 -21.39 -22.95 -14.88
N ILE A 114 -20.07 -22.75 -14.87
CA ILE A 114 -19.10 -23.60 -15.59
C ILE A 114 -17.97 -24.03 -14.66
N THR A 115 -17.79 -25.34 -14.52
CA THR A 115 -16.63 -25.94 -13.82
C THR A 115 -15.80 -26.74 -14.82
N CYS A 116 -14.46 -26.66 -14.75
CA CYS A 116 -13.56 -27.54 -15.47
C CYS A 116 -12.62 -28.26 -14.49
N SER A 117 -12.69 -29.59 -14.37
CA SER A 117 -11.98 -30.30 -13.30
C SER A 117 -10.45 -30.38 -13.47
N ASP A 118 -9.95 -30.31 -14.71
CA ASP A 118 -8.53 -30.43 -15.06
C ASP A 118 -8.00 -29.29 -15.96
N GLY A 119 -8.63 -28.10 -15.93
CA GLY A 119 -8.23 -26.96 -16.77
C GLY A 119 -9.04 -25.68 -16.55
N PRO A 120 -8.87 -24.67 -17.43
CA PRO A 120 -9.66 -23.44 -17.43
C PRO A 120 -11.11 -23.66 -17.90
N ALA A 121 -12.06 -22.97 -17.25
CA ALA A 121 -13.45 -22.90 -17.68
C ALA A 121 -13.63 -22.13 -19.00
N ILE A 122 -12.77 -21.13 -19.26
CA ILE A 122 -12.65 -20.42 -20.54
C ILE A 122 -11.18 -20.37 -20.97
N TYR A 123 -10.87 -20.92 -22.14
CA TYR A 123 -9.53 -20.91 -22.73
C TYR A 123 -9.56 -20.15 -24.07
N VAL A 124 -8.89 -19.00 -24.15
CA VAL A 124 -8.58 -18.34 -25.43
C VAL A 124 -7.21 -18.81 -25.92
N LYS A 125 -7.18 -19.52 -27.06
CA LYS A 125 -5.95 -19.99 -27.74
C LYS A 125 -5.60 -19.15 -28.98
N GLN A 126 -6.59 -18.59 -29.68
CA GLN A 126 -6.36 -17.70 -30.84
C GLN A 126 -7.61 -16.83 -31.14
N ALA A 127 -7.44 -15.50 -31.21
CA ALA A 127 -8.38 -14.48 -31.69
C ALA A 127 -7.70 -13.08 -31.69
N ASP A 128 -8.00 -12.19 -32.66
CA ASP A 128 -7.49 -10.80 -32.66
C ASP A 128 -7.93 -9.98 -31.43
N LYS A 129 -9.02 -10.41 -30.77
CA LYS A 129 -9.44 -9.96 -29.43
C LYS A 129 -10.63 -10.78 -28.90
N VAL A 130 -10.70 -11.03 -27.59
CA VAL A 130 -11.89 -11.55 -26.92
C VAL A 130 -12.53 -10.52 -25.97
N PHE A 131 -13.85 -10.32 -26.13
CA PHE A 131 -14.68 -9.55 -25.21
C PHE A 131 -15.55 -10.49 -24.38
N ILE A 132 -15.44 -10.45 -23.05
CA ILE A 132 -16.31 -11.18 -22.12
C ILE A 132 -17.36 -10.20 -21.57
N THR A 133 -18.61 -10.33 -22.03
CA THR A 133 -19.70 -9.41 -21.70
C THR A 133 -20.63 -10.00 -20.65
N LEU A 134 -20.71 -9.39 -19.47
CA LEU A 134 -21.62 -9.78 -18.40
C LEU A 134 -23.01 -9.19 -18.64
N ALA A 135 -24.01 -10.04 -18.92
CA ALA A 135 -25.36 -9.60 -19.25
C ALA A 135 -26.05 -8.85 -18.09
N GLU A 136 -26.86 -7.84 -18.39
CA GLU A 136 -27.48 -6.97 -17.38
C GLU A 136 -28.36 -7.78 -16.41
N GLY A 137 -27.97 -7.82 -15.13
CA GLY A 137 -28.73 -8.46 -14.07
C GLY A 137 -28.55 -9.98 -13.95
N THR A 138 -27.55 -10.59 -14.59
CA THR A 138 -27.18 -12.00 -14.37
C THR A 138 -26.04 -12.16 -13.37
N GLU A 139 -26.06 -13.24 -12.60
CA GLU A 139 -24.87 -13.78 -11.93
C GLU A 139 -24.29 -14.90 -12.81
N ASN A 140 -22.97 -14.88 -13.01
CA ASN A 140 -22.24 -15.89 -13.77
C ASN A 140 -21.17 -16.52 -12.86
N ARG A 141 -20.89 -17.81 -13.02
CA ARG A 141 -19.94 -18.58 -12.20
C ARG A 141 -18.99 -19.36 -13.11
N LEU A 142 -17.70 -19.25 -12.83
CA LEU A 142 -16.64 -20.02 -13.47
C LEU A 142 -15.71 -20.59 -12.38
N SER A 143 -15.27 -21.84 -12.51
CA SER A 143 -14.33 -22.44 -11.57
C SER A 143 -13.45 -23.54 -12.19
N ASN A 144 -12.34 -23.86 -11.51
CA ASN A 144 -11.51 -25.02 -11.83
C ASN A 144 -11.57 -26.09 -10.72
N GLY A 145 -11.10 -27.30 -11.00
CA GLY A 145 -11.07 -28.42 -10.05
C GLY A 145 -9.85 -28.51 -9.14
N GLY A 146 -8.96 -27.51 -9.16
CA GLY A 146 -7.68 -27.53 -8.45
C GLY A 146 -6.63 -28.46 -9.08
N SER A 147 -6.74 -28.73 -10.37
CA SER A 147 -5.75 -29.51 -11.15
C SER A 147 -5.72 -29.06 -12.61
N PHE A 148 -4.59 -29.26 -13.28
CA PHE A 148 -4.36 -28.78 -14.65
C PHE A 148 -3.74 -29.88 -15.52
N ALA A 149 -4.26 -30.04 -16.74
CA ALA A 149 -3.82 -31.04 -17.72
C ALA A 149 -2.77 -30.51 -18.73
N GLU A 150 -2.58 -29.20 -18.82
CA GLU A 150 -1.64 -28.50 -19.70
C GLU A 150 -0.74 -27.60 -18.81
N GLU A 151 0.55 -27.90 -18.70
CA GLU A 151 1.49 -27.17 -17.83
C GLU A 151 1.58 -25.69 -18.24
N GLY A 152 1.45 -24.76 -17.28
CA GLY A 152 1.44 -23.32 -17.54
C GLY A 152 0.09 -22.74 -17.99
N VAL A 153 -0.97 -23.55 -18.09
CA VAL A 153 -2.36 -23.10 -18.33
C VAL A 153 -3.16 -23.25 -17.02
N GLU A 154 -2.79 -22.43 -16.03
CA GLU A 154 -3.08 -22.68 -14.62
C GLU A 154 -4.03 -21.64 -14.01
N ALA A 155 -5.14 -21.34 -14.71
CA ALA A 155 -6.16 -20.37 -14.30
C ALA A 155 -7.60 -20.82 -14.61
N VAL A 156 -8.60 -20.11 -14.07
CA VAL A 156 -10.04 -20.35 -14.40
C VAL A 156 -10.42 -19.72 -15.74
N ILE A 157 -9.98 -18.49 -16.00
CA ILE A 157 -9.95 -17.89 -17.33
C ILE A 157 -8.48 -17.77 -17.73
N TYR A 158 -8.09 -18.47 -18.79
CA TYR A 158 -6.74 -18.37 -19.36
C TYR A 158 -6.83 -17.86 -20.81
N ALA A 159 -5.95 -16.93 -21.19
CA ALA A 159 -5.92 -16.38 -22.54
C ALA A 159 -4.51 -16.11 -23.05
N ASP A 160 -4.19 -16.68 -24.21
CA ASP A 160 -2.99 -16.37 -24.99
C ASP A 160 -3.13 -15.06 -25.82
N GLU A 161 -4.19 -14.26 -25.62
CA GLU A 161 -4.60 -13.11 -26.46
C GLU A 161 -5.32 -12.00 -25.66
N ASP A 162 -5.36 -10.77 -26.20
CA ASP A 162 -6.01 -9.56 -25.64
C ASP A 162 -7.44 -9.79 -25.07
N LEU A 163 -7.61 -9.60 -23.75
CA LEU A 163 -8.89 -9.75 -23.05
C LEU A 163 -9.57 -8.41 -22.75
N THR A 164 -10.92 -8.39 -22.80
CA THR A 164 -11.71 -7.27 -22.27
C THR A 164 -13.04 -7.69 -21.67
N PHE A 165 -13.21 -7.39 -20.38
CA PHE A 165 -14.45 -7.59 -19.65
C PHE A 165 -15.30 -6.32 -19.66
N ASN A 166 -16.60 -6.46 -19.95
CA ASN A 166 -17.55 -5.35 -19.94
C ASN A 166 -18.98 -5.81 -19.63
N GLY A 167 -19.92 -4.87 -19.57
CA GLY A 167 -21.31 -5.16 -19.21
C GLY A 167 -21.62 -4.84 -17.74
N THR A 168 -22.76 -5.30 -17.24
CA THR A 168 -23.29 -4.90 -15.92
C THR A 168 -23.86 -6.06 -15.09
N GLY A 169 -23.70 -7.30 -15.57
CA GLY A 169 -23.86 -8.48 -14.74
C GLY A 169 -22.68 -8.68 -13.77
N ALA A 170 -22.80 -9.71 -12.95
CA ALA A 170 -21.76 -10.18 -12.05
C ALA A 170 -21.07 -11.45 -12.59
N LEU A 171 -19.81 -11.62 -12.22
CA LEU A 171 -18.98 -12.80 -12.47
C LEU A 171 -18.29 -13.21 -11.17
N ALA A 172 -18.52 -14.44 -10.74
CA ALA A 172 -17.79 -15.10 -9.66
C ALA A 172 -16.77 -16.09 -10.26
N ILE A 173 -15.54 -16.04 -9.76
CA ILE A 173 -14.43 -16.91 -10.14
C ILE A 173 -13.92 -17.63 -8.88
N ASP A 174 -13.81 -18.94 -8.94
CA ASP A 174 -13.36 -19.80 -7.82
C ASP A 174 -12.23 -20.73 -8.32
N SER A 175 -11.00 -20.44 -7.87
CA SER A 175 -9.77 -21.09 -8.32
C SER A 175 -9.05 -21.79 -7.15
N PRO A 176 -9.47 -23.00 -6.77
CA PRO A 176 -8.89 -23.75 -5.64
C PRO A 176 -7.45 -24.24 -5.87
N ALA A 177 -6.91 -24.10 -7.08
CA ALA A 177 -5.48 -24.02 -7.35
C ALA A 177 -5.25 -23.06 -8.53
N GLY A 178 -4.15 -22.31 -8.52
CA GLY A 178 -3.79 -21.40 -9.62
C GLY A 178 -4.63 -20.12 -9.67
N ASP A 179 -4.52 -19.37 -10.76
CA ASP A 179 -4.99 -17.99 -10.86
C ASP A 179 -6.49 -17.86 -11.22
N GLY A 180 -7.11 -16.74 -10.87
CA GLY A 180 -8.48 -16.43 -11.27
C GLY A 180 -8.59 -16.11 -12.77
N ILE A 181 -7.80 -15.12 -13.21
CA ILE A 181 -7.68 -14.69 -14.61
C ILE A 181 -6.20 -14.59 -14.93
N ASP A 182 -5.76 -15.23 -16.01
CA ASP A 182 -4.40 -15.16 -16.54
C ASP A 182 -4.45 -14.77 -18.03
N GLY A 183 -3.88 -13.61 -18.38
CA GLY A 183 -3.81 -13.09 -19.74
C GLY A 183 -2.37 -12.84 -20.21
N LYS A 184 -1.99 -13.42 -21.35
CA LYS A 184 -0.62 -13.30 -21.89
C LYS A 184 -0.35 -12.02 -22.69
N ASP A 185 -1.36 -11.17 -22.86
CA ASP A 185 -1.27 -9.79 -23.36
C ASP A 185 -1.95 -8.83 -22.33
N ASP A 186 -2.78 -7.88 -22.77
CA ASP A 186 -3.53 -6.97 -21.89
C ASP A 186 -4.81 -7.61 -21.32
N VAL A 187 -5.13 -7.28 -20.07
CA VAL A 187 -6.44 -7.59 -19.44
C VAL A 187 -7.15 -6.29 -19.07
N LYS A 188 -8.29 -6.01 -19.73
CA LYS A 188 -8.99 -4.71 -19.61
C LYS A 188 -10.39 -4.88 -19.01
N PHE A 189 -10.78 -4.02 -18.08
CA PHE A 189 -12.09 -4.00 -17.44
C PHE A 189 -12.78 -2.66 -17.68
N ALA A 190 -13.89 -2.66 -18.42
CA ALA A 190 -14.64 -1.45 -18.75
C ALA A 190 -15.78 -1.14 -17.76
N SER A 191 -16.35 -2.19 -17.18
CA SER A 191 -17.47 -2.16 -16.23
C SER A 191 -17.80 -3.60 -15.80
N GLY A 192 -18.42 -3.79 -14.63
CA GLY A 192 -18.96 -5.08 -14.20
C GLY A 192 -18.96 -5.25 -12.68
N THR A 193 -19.19 -6.47 -12.21
CA THR A 193 -18.98 -6.86 -10.81
C THR A 193 -18.26 -8.19 -10.78
N TYR A 194 -17.12 -8.24 -10.08
CA TYR A 194 -16.20 -9.37 -10.07
C TYR A 194 -15.99 -9.81 -8.62
N VAL A 195 -16.18 -11.10 -8.35
CA VAL A 195 -15.87 -11.73 -7.08
C VAL A 195 -14.89 -12.86 -7.39
N ILE A 196 -13.62 -12.68 -7.03
CA ILE A 196 -12.53 -13.59 -7.39
C ILE A 196 -11.97 -14.20 -6.10
N THR A 197 -11.90 -15.52 -6.06
CA THR A 197 -11.18 -16.27 -5.02
C THR A 197 -10.20 -17.22 -5.69
N ALA A 198 -8.91 -17.13 -5.35
CA ALA A 198 -7.87 -17.93 -5.98
C ALA A 198 -6.74 -18.31 -5.01
N SER A 199 -6.17 -19.51 -5.15
CA SER A 199 -4.95 -19.90 -4.42
C SER A 199 -3.66 -19.44 -5.12
N GLY A 200 -3.77 -18.94 -6.35
CA GLY A 200 -2.78 -18.10 -7.00
C GLY A 200 -3.28 -16.66 -7.01
N ARG A 201 -3.02 -15.97 -8.12
CA ARG A 201 -3.33 -14.55 -8.29
C ARG A 201 -4.79 -14.31 -8.66
N GLY A 202 -5.29 -13.12 -8.34
CA GLY A 202 -6.67 -12.75 -8.70
C GLY A 202 -6.79 -12.45 -10.18
N ILE A 203 -5.90 -11.57 -10.66
CA ILE A 203 -5.78 -11.14 -12.06
C ILE A 203 -4.28 -11.02 -12.37
N ASP A 204 -3.76 -11.86 -13.26
CA ASP A 204 -2.40 -11.76 -13.81
C ASP A 204 -2.48 -11.33 -15.28
N ALA A 205 -1.58 -10.43 -15.69
CA ALA A 205 -1.46 -9.95 -17.06
C ALA A 205 0.00 -9.73 -17.43
N ASN A 206 0.42 -10.10 -18.64
CA ASN A 206 1.76 -9.73 -19.10
C ASN A 206 1.83 -8.21 -19.41
N ASP A 207 1.03 -7.73 -20.37
CA ASP A 207 1.25 -6.41 -20.97
C ASP A 207 0.70 -5.26 -20.15
N SER A 208 -0.54 -5.36 -19.66
CA SER A 208 -1.10 -4.43 -18.65
C SER A 208 -2.45 -4.86 -18.08
N ILE A 209 -2.77 -4.37 -16.89
CA ILE A 209 -4.14 -4.34 -16.36
C ILE A 209 -4.69 -2.91 -16.53
N ARG A 210 -5.88 -2.77 -17.13
CA ARG A 210 -6.52 -1.45 -17.34
C ARG A 210 -7.96 -1.47 -16.84
N ILE A 211 -8.34 -0.57 -15.93
CA ILE A 211 -9.68 -0.57 -15.29
C ILE A 211 -10.34 0.79 -15.43
N ALA A 212 -11.39 0.89 -16.25
CA ALA A 212 -12.15 2.11 -16.46
C ALA A 212 -13.13 2.41 -15.31
N ASP A 213 -13.86 1.38 -14.88
CA ASP A 213 -14.86 1.37 -13.80
C ASP A 213 -15.23 -0.10 -13.48
N GLY A 214 -15.84 -0.36 -12.34
CA GLY A 214 -16.28 -1.70 -11.92
C GLY A 214 -16.32 -1.90 -10.41
N SER A 215 -16.84 -3.04 -9.96
CA SER A 215 -16.75 -3.48 -8.57
C SER A 215 -15.96 -4.79 -8.50
N PHE A 216 -14.97 -4.86 -7.60
CA PHE A 216 -14.05 -5.98 -7.46
C PHE A 216 -13.97 -6.37 -5.98
N THR A 217 -14.26 -7.63 -5.68
CA THR A 217 -13.92 -8.28 -4.41
C THR A 217 -12.94 -9.40 -4.74
N ILE A 218 -11.71 -9.31 -4.25
CA ILE A 218 -10.63 -10.25 -4.59
C ILE A 218 -10.04 -10.81 -3.29
N THR A 219 -9.97 -12.13 -3.19
CA THR A 219 -9.39 -12.84 -2.05
C THR A 219 -8.40 -13.89 -2.57
N THR A 220 -7.12 -13.70 -2.27
CA THR A 220 -6.03 -14.49 -2.85
C THR A 220 -5.01 -14.94 -1.82
N ASP A 221 -4.34 -16.06 -2.10
CA ASP A 221 -3.15 -16.49 -1.34
C ASP A 221 -1.86 -15.83 -1.89
N ASP A 222 -1.84 -15.43 -3.17
CA ASP A 222 -0.78 -14.69 -3.90
C ASP A 222 -1.28 -13.26 -4.28
N ASP A 223 -0.57 -12.50 -5.13
CA ASP A 223 -0.94 -11.13 -5.55
C ASP A 223 -2.40 -11.02 -6.03
N ALA A 224 -3.14 -10.02 -5.52
CA ALA A 224 -4.54 -9.84 -5.92
C ALA A 224 -4.69 -9.29 -7.34
N MET A 225 -3.79 -8.41 -7.78
CA MET A 225 -3.61 -7.99 -9.17
C MET A 225 -2.12 -7.87 -9.49
N ARG A 226 -1.69 -8.44 -10.62
CA ARG A 226 -0.31 -8.31 -11.10
C ARG A 226 -0.26 -8.02 -12.60
N ALA A 227 0.55 -7.04 -13.00
CA ALA A 227 0.99 -6.86 -14.38
C ALA A 227 2.52 -7.04 -14.46
N ARG A 228 3.03 -7.90 -15.35
CA ARG A 228 4.47 -8.20 -15.40
C ARG A 228 4.96 -8.66 -16.78
N HIS A 229 5.82 -7.88 -17.42
CA HIS A 229 6.41 -8.23 -18.72
C HIS A 229 7.95 -8.30 -18.70
N GLU A 230 8.51 -9.51 -18.61
CA GLU A 230 9.95 -9.77 -18.35
C GLU A 230 10.94 -9.22 -19.39
N ASN A 231 10.49 -8.81 -20.58
CA ASN A 231 11.36 -8.51 -21.72
C ASN A 231 11.12 -7.12 -22.36
N ASN A 232 10.34 -6.24 -21.71
CA ASN A 232 10.02 -4.90 -22.23
C ASN A 232 9.54 -3.99 -21.10
N GLU A 233 10.30 -2.93 -20.83
CA GLU A 233 10.04 -1.94 -19.77
C GLU A 233 8.90 -0.95 -20.12
N ASP A 234 8.43 -0.94 -21.38
CA ASP A 234 7.24 -0.18 -21.83
C ASP A 234 5.91 -0.90 -21.50
N LEU A 235 5.94 -2.04 -20.78
CA LEU A 235 4.83 -2.94 -20.49
C LEU A 235 4.84 -3.40 -19.01
N GLY A 236 3.82 -4.16 -18.59
CA GLY A 236 3.65 -4.62 -17.21
C GLY A 236 3.01 -3.60 -16.27
N TYR A 237 2.27 -2.62 -16.80
CA TYR A 237 1.70 -1.50 -16.02
C TYR A 237 0.24 -1.72 -15.57
N VAL A 238 -0.20 -0.98 -14.55
CA VAL A 238 -1.59 -1.02 -14.04
C VAL A 238 -2.21 0.38 -14.02
N TYR A 239 -3.21 0.63 -14.87
CA TYR A 239 -3.88 1.94 -14.97
C TYR A 239 -5.37 1.85 -14.56
N ILE A 240 -5.78 2.65 -13.56
CA ILE A 240 -7.13 2.66 -12.98
C ILE A 240 -7.75 4.06 -13.07
N TRP A 241 -8.89 4.19 -13.74
CA TRP A 241 -9.69 5.44 -13.82
C TRP A 241 -10.79 5.53 -12.77
N GLY A 242 -11.18 4.41 -12.17
CA GLY A 242 -12.27 4.33 -11.20
C GLY A 242 -12.66 2.89 -10.89
N GLY A 243 -13.65 2.77 -10.01
CA GLY A 243 -14.19 1.51 -9.51
C GLY A 243 -14.20 1.43 -7.99
N THR A 244 -14.67 0.31 -7.45
CA THR A 244 -14.62 -0.04 -6.03
C THR A 244 -13.92 -1.38 -5.84
N PHE A 245 -12.90 -1.41 -4.99
CA PHE A 245 -12.00 -2.54 -4.79
C PHE A 245 -11.99 -2.94 -3.31
N ASP A 246 -12.22 -4.21 -3.05
CA ASP A 246 -12.16 -4.85 -1.73
C ASP A 246 -11.19 -6.04 -1.86
N ILE A 247 -9.97 -5.87 -1.38
CA ILE A 247 -8.81 -6.72 -1.69
C ILE A 247 -8.27 -7.35 -0.41
N THR A 248 -8.11 -8.67 -0.42
CA THR A 248 -7.37 -9.41 0.60
C THR A 248 -6.38 -10.38 -0.05
N ALA A 249 -5.09 -10.21 0.20
CA ALA A 249 -4.02 -11.04 -0.38
C ALA A 249 -3.12 -11.65 0.71
N GLY A 250 -2.68 -12.90 0.52
CA GLY A 250 -1.85 -13.63 1.49
C GLY A 250 -2.49 -13.79 2.87
N GLY A 251 -3.82 -13.71 2.95
CA GLY A 251 -4.57 -13.72 4.20
C GLY A 251 -4.58 -12.39 4.99
N GLY A 252 -4.06 -11.29 4.44
CA GLY A 252 -4.10 -9.95 5.04
C GLY A 252 -2.91 -9.59 5.92
N ALA A 253 -2.87 -8.33 6.35
CA ALA A 253 -1.73 -7.70 7.05
C ALA A 253 -1.34 -8.39 8.35
N ALA A 254 -2.32 -8.99 9.04
CA ALA A 254 -2.09 -9.81 10.23
C ALA A 254 -1.34 -11.14 9.97
N ASN A 255 -1.15 -11.51 8.69
CA ASN A 255 -0.35 -12.66 8.23
C ASN A 255 0.95 -12.22 7.51
N GLY A 256 1.27 -10.92 7.49
CA GLY A 256 2.56 -10.41 7.03
C GLY A 256 3.74 -10.75 7.95
N ALA A 257 4.93 -10.25 7.61
CA ALA A 257 6.21 -10.63 8.23
C ALA A 257 6.47 -10.00 9.63
N GLN A 258 5.52 -10.16 10.55
CA GLN A 258 5.58 -9.79 11.99
C GLN A 258 5.54 -8.30 12.37
N HIS A 259 4.45 -7.60 12.05
CA HIS A 259 4.08 -6.38 12.79
C HIS A 259 2.83 -6.61 13.65
N ALA A 260 3.01 -6.60 14.97
CA ALA A 260 2.03 -7.13 15.91
C ALA A 260 2.05 -6.45 17.32
N ASP A 261 1.95 -5.12 17.39
CA ASP A 261 1.42 -4.45 18.60
C ASP A 261 0.84 -3.02 18.39
N ALA A 262 -0.17 -2.87 17.51
CA ALA A 262 -1.11 -1.74 17.46
C ALA A 262 -2.39 -2.19 16.70
N MET A 263 -3.60 -1.63 16.83
CA MET A 263 -4.11 -0.46 17.55
C MET A 263 -5.33 -0.83 18.42
N ALA A 264 -5.45 -0.22 19.61
CA ALA A 264 -6.66 -0.26 20.44
C ALA A 264 -7.30 1.13 20.61
N PHE A 265 -7.35 1.94 19.54
CA PHE A 265 -7.75 3.36 19.65
C PHE A 265 -9.26 3.60 19.53
N GLY A 266 -9.92 3.70 20.69
CA GLY A 266 -11.38 3.83 20.81
C GLY A 266 -11.97 5.21 20.47
N GLY A 267 -11.98 5.58 19.18
CA GLY A 267 -12.98 6.46 18.54
C GLY A 267 -13.05 7.94 18.95
N MET A 268 -12.66 8.83 18.02
CA MET A 268 -12.83 10.29 18.16
C MET A 268 -13.41 10.94 16.88
N MET A 269 -14.63 10.56 16.50
CA MET A 269 -15.39 11.23 15.42
C MET A 269 -15.83 12.65 15.83
N GLY A 270 -14.92 13.62 15.67
CA GLY A 270 -15.16 15.03 15.90
C GLY A 270 -14.31 15.88 14.94
N GLY A 271 -14.79 17.01 14.42
CA GLY A 271 -16.08 17.65 14.69
C GLY A 271 -16.19 19.05 14.08
N HIS A 272 -15.62 19.27 12.89
CA HIS A 272 -15.47 20.58 12.25
C HIS A 272 -16.80 21.33 12.01
N ARG A 273 -17.22 22.13 13.01
CA ARG A 273 -18.36 23.06 12.91
C ARG A 273 -17.94 24.49 12.59
N GLY A 274 -17.35 24.65 11.41
CA GLY A 274 -17.73 25.68 10.44
C GLY A 274 -17.38 27.15 10.70
N MET A 275 -16.78 27.76 9.67
CA MET A 275 -17.16 29.10 9.23
C MET A 275 -17.96 29.03 7.92
N GLY A 276 -18.88 29.99 7.72
CA GLY A 276 -20.03 29.80 6.82
C GLY A 276 -19.84 30.26 5.37
N GLY A 277 -19.94 29.32 4.42
CA GLY A 277 -20.16 29.59 2.99
C GLY A 277 -21.46 28.96 2.50
N GLN A 278 -22.48 29.77 2.17
CA GLN A 278 -23.81 29.27 1.78
C GLN A 278 -23.81 28.68 0.36
N ARG A 279 -23.83 27.34 0.24
CA ARG A 279 -24.24 26.66 -1.00
C ARG A 279 -25.76 26.45 -1.00
N PRO A 280 -26.50 26.77 -2.08
CA PRO A 280 -27.96 26.73 -2.09
C PRO A 280 -28.50 25.31 -2.32
N SER A 281 -29.52 24.91 -1.56
CA SER A 281 -30.24 23.66 -1.79
C SER A 281 -31.11 23.74 -3.05
N ARG A 282 -30.89 22.81 -3.99
CA ARG A 282 -31.64 22.74 -5.25
C ARG A 282 -33.01 22.10 -5.02
N ALA A 283 -34.00 22.93 -4.72
CA ALA A 283 -35.39 22.48 -4.57
C ALA A 283 -35.90 21.83 -5.87
N ALA A 284 -36.38 20.58 -5.77
CA ALA A 284 -37.22 19.98 -6.81
C ALA A 284 -38.63 20.60 -6.71
N GLN A 285 -39.05 21.35 -7.73
CA GLN A 285 -40.43 21.84 -7.79
C GLN A 285 -41.38 20.76 -8.30
N THR A 286 -42.51 20.70 -7.59
CA THR A 286 -43.76 20.03 -7.96
C THR A 286 -44.18 20.24 -9.42
N ASP A 287 -44.77 19.20 -9.99
CA ASP A 287 -46.03 19.34 -10.74
C ASP A 287 -47.05 18.34 -10.14
N ALA A 288 -48.36 18.58 -10.35
CA ALA A 288 -49.41 17.91 -9.57
C ALA A 288 -50.68 17.62 -10.37
N GLU A 289 -51.28 16.44 -10.15
CA GLU A 289 -52.69 16.05 -10.35
C GLU A 289 -52.86 14.59 -9.82
N ALA A 290 -53.95 14.12 -9.19
CA ALA A 290 -55.08 14.78 -8.51
C ALA A 290 -55.91 13.76 -7.65
N GLN A 291 -56.88 14.28 -6.87
CA GLN A 291 -58.09 13.60 -6.32
C GLN A 291 -57.97 12.70 -5.05
N GLY A 292 -59.01 12.75 -4.19
CA GLY A 292 -59.26 11.86 -3.02
C GLY A 292 -58.97 12.49 -1.65
N THR A 293 -59.83 13.31 -1.03
CA THR A 293 -60.94 12.92 -0.11
C THR A 293 -60.57 11.79 0.88
N ASP A 294 -60.20 12.07 2.13
CA ASP A 294 -61.03 12.49 3.30
C ASP A 294 -61.58 11.28 4.10
N GLU A 295 -61.87 11.48 5.39
CA GLU A 295 -62.11 10.47 6.45
C GLU A 295 -60.86 9.62 6.81
N SER A 296 -60.45 9.43 8.08
CA SER A 296 -61.13 9.61 9.37
C SER A 296 -60.13 9.81 10.53
N ALA A 297 -60.63 10.14 11.72
CA ALA A 297 -59.84 10.30 12.96
C ALA A 297 -60.51 9.56 14.14
N ALA A 298 -59.82 9.51 15.29
CA ALA A 298 -60.19 8.83 16.56
C ALA A 298 -59.99 7.30 16.55
N SER A 299 -59.59 6.64 17.66
CA SER A 299 -59.14 7.13 18.99
C SER A 299 -58.46 6.02 19.81
N ALA A 300 -57.56 6.40 20.73
CA ALA A 300 -57.26 5.89 22.09
C ALA A 300 -57.41 4.36 22.41
N GLN A 301 -56.56 3.72 23.22
CA GLN A 301 -56.13 4.13 24.58
C GLN A 301 -54.73 3.59 24.98
N SER A 302 -54.25 4.03 26.15
CA SER A 302 -53.20 3.43 27.01
C SER A 302 -53.66 2.08 27.62
N GLU A 303 -52.93 1.32 28.46
CA GLU A 303 -51.77 1.51 29.38
C GLU A 303 -50.80 0.28 29.19
N GLU A 304 -49.60 0.08 29.78
CA GLU A 304 -48.87 0.58 30.98
C GLU A 304 -47.36 0.88 30.62
N GLU A 305 -46.37 0.73 31.53
CA GLU A 305 -44.90 1.01 31.36
C GLU A 305 -44.00 -0.14 31.96
N ASP A 306 -42.66 0.01 31.89
CA ASP A 306 -41.58 -0.74 32.60
C ASP A 306 -41.31 -2.23 32.20
N ASP A 307 -40.09 -2.80 32.25
CA ASP A 307 -38.72 -2.31 32.54
C ASP A 307 -37.66 -3.14 31.74
N MET A 308 -36.38 -2.71 31.69
CA MET A 308 -35.27 -3.46 31.09
C MET A 308 -34.40 -4.20 32.14
N PRO A 309 -33.79 -5.36 31.80
CA PRO A 309 -33.03 -6.15 32.77
C PRO A 309 -31.64 -5.57 33.10
N VAL A 310 -31.33 -5.50 34.39
CA VAL A 310 -30.03 -5.10 34.95
C VAL A 310 -29.13 -6.33 35.16
N PRO A 311 -27.81 -6.29 34.87
CA PRO A 311 -26.90 -7.41 35.13
C PRO A 311 -26.67 -7.65 36.64
N PRO A 312 -26.43 -8.90 37.07
CA PRO A 312 -26.27 -9.22 38.50
C PRO A 312 -24.85 -8.97 39.03
N ASP A 313 -24.76 -8.18 40.10
CA ASP A 313 -23.64 -8.18 41.05
C ASP A 313 -23.74 -9.39 42.00
N PHE A 314 -22.59 -9.90 42.48
CA PHE A 314 -22.52 -11.02 43.42
C PHE A 314 -21.31 -10.94 44.35
N THR A 315 -21.49 -10.36 45.54
CA THR A 315 -20.44 -10.27 46.57
C THR A 315 -20.64 -11.29 47.71
N GLY A 316 -19.82 -12.36 47.70
CA GLY A 316 -19.29 -13.09 48.87
C GLY A 316 -20.22 -13.83 49.85
N GLU A 317 -19.94 -15.12 50.07
CA GLU A 317 -19.29 -15.57 51.33
C GLU A 317 -18.65 -16.98 51.17
N GLU A 318 -17.96 -17.44 52.21
CA GLU A 318 -16.92 -18.49 52.20
C GLU A 318 -17.37 -19.94 51.87
N GLY A 319 -16.49 -20.74 51.24
CA GLY A 319 -16.70 -22.21 51.13
C GLY A 319 -15.68 -23.00 50.27
N GLU A 320 -14.72 -23.66 50.94
CA GLU A 320 -13.97 -24.88 50.52
C GLU A 320 -13.27 -24.93 49.14
N MET A 321 -11.93 -24.93 49.14
CA MET A 321 -11.10 -25.28 47.97
C MET A 321 -10.90 -26.81 47.84
N PRO A 322 -10.96 -27.40 46.63
CA PRO A 322 -10.60 -28.80 46.41
C PRO A 322 -9.07 -29.02 46.41
N GLU A 323 -8.65 -30.25 46.76
CA GLU A 323 -7.25 -30.61 46.97
C GLU A 323 -6.44 -30.81 45.67
N MET A 324 -5.17 -30.39 45.65
CA MET A 324 -4.19 -30.82 44.66
C MET A 324 -3.46 -32.10 45.13
N PRO A 325 -3.25 -33.12 44.28
CA PRO A 325 -2.46 -34.30 44.63
C PRO A 325 -0.99 -33.93 44.89
N GLY A 326 -0.52 -34.16 46.12
CA GLY A 326 0.85 -33.82 46.52
C GLY A 326 1.91 -34.79 45.97
N PHE A 327 3.07 -34.25 45.60
CA PHE A 327 4.30 -35.02 45.44
C PHE A 327 5.19 -34.83 46.68
N THR A 328 5.77 -35.92 47.20
CA THR A 328 6.48 -35.93 48.49
C THR A 328 8.00 -35.98 48.30
N GLY A 329 8.73 -35.00 48.84
CA GLY A 329 10.19 -34.95 48.88
C GLY A 329 10.67 -34.08 50.06
N GLU A 330 11.75 -34.48 50.71
CA GLU A 330 12.16 -33.99 52.05
C GLU A 330 12.87 -32.61 52.04
N GLU A 331 12.95 -32.00 53.22
CA GLU A 331 13.69 -30.75 53.48
C GLU A 331 15.21 -30.96 53.40
N GLY A 332 15.97 -30.01 52.83
CA GLY A 332 17.41 -29.92 53.10
C GLY A 332 18.28 -29.20 52.05
N GLU A 333 19.11 -28.27 52.54
CA GLU A 333 20.39 -27.81 51.96
C GLU A 333 20.38 -27.18 50.54
N MET A 334 20.51 -25.84 50.50
CA MET A 334 21.01 -25.13 49.31
C MET A 334 22.53 -25.34 49.18
N PRO A 335 23.07 -25.74 48.01
CA PRO A 335 24.51 -25.72 47.77
C PRO A 335 25.03 -24.27 47.63
N GLU A 336 26.26 -24.03 48.08
CA GLU A 336 26.90 -22.72 48.03
C GLU A 336 27.28 -22.31 46.60
N MET A 337 27.08 -21.04 46.23
CA MET A 337 27.69 -20.49 45.01
C MET A 337 29.18 -20.25 45.25
N PRO A 338 30.08 -20.64 44.31
CA PRO A 338 31.50 -20.39 44.45
C PRO A 338 31.84 -18.89 44.31
N ASP A 339 32.65 -18.41 45.25
CA ASP A 339 33.23 -17.06 45.28
C ASP A 339 34.29 -16.92 44.16
N PHE A 340 34.15 -15.89 43.32
CA PHE A 340 35.09 -15.54 42.26
C PHE A 340 35.84 -14.21 42.52
N THR A 341 36.28 -13.97 43.76
CA THR A 341 37.36 -12.99 44.01
C THR A 341 38.73 -13.59 43.72
N GLY A 342 39.18 -13.48 42.46
CA GLY A 342 40.51 -13.88 41.99
C GLY A 342 41.09 -12.89 40.99
N GLU A 343 42.38 -12.56 41.13
CA GLU A 343 43.09 -11.57 40.29
C GLU A 343 43.70 -12.20 39.02
N GLU A 344 43.99 -11.33 38.05
CA GLU A 344 44.74 -11.56 36.80
C GLU A 344 44.10 -12.52 35.76
N GLY A 345 43.76 -11.96 34.59
CA GLY A 345 43.02 -12.67 33.54
C GLY A 345 43.89 -13.19 32.40
N GLU A 346 43.94 -14.51 32.25
CA GLU A 346 44.25 -15.20 30.99
C GLU A 346 43.15 -16.24 30.74
N MET A 347 42.50 -16.21 29.56
CA MET A 347 41.53 -17.24 29.17
C MET A 347 42.25 -18.41 28.47
N PRO A 348 41.95 -19.68 28.82
CA PRO A 348 42.49 -20.82 28.08
C PRO A 348 41.83 -20.99 26.71
N GLU A 349 42.59 -21.43 25.72
CA GLU A 349 42.15 -21.58 24.32
C GLU A 349 41.08 -22.68 24.14
N ARG A 350 40.20 -22.51 23.15
CA ARG A 350 39.19 -23.50 22.75
C ARG A 350 39.86 -24.69 22.02
N PRO A 351 39.45 -25.95 22.27
CA PRO A 351 39.88 -27.10 21.48
C PRO A 351 39.37 -27.02 20.03
N ASP A 352 40.25 -27.34 19.08
CA ASP A 352 39.91 -27.67 17.68
C ASP A 352 39.24 -29.06 17.60
N PHE A 353 38.25 -29.19 16.72
CA PHE A 353 37.50 -30.42 16.44
C PHE A 353 37.13 -30.56 14.95
N ALA A 354 38.08 -30.32 14.04
CA ALA A 354 37.98 -30.83 12.67
C ALA A 354 38.15 -32.37 12.64
N GLY A 355 37.10 -33.14 12.30
CA GLY A 355 37.23 -34.61 12.22
C GLY A 355 35.99 -35.43 11.82
N GLU A 356 35.85 -35.66 10.50
CA GLU A 356 35.13 -36.75 9.81
C GLU A 356 33.63 -37.02 10.08
N GLU A 357 32.98 -37.67 9.11
CA GLU A 357 31.53 -37.87 9.01
C GLU A 357 30.97 -38.82 10.09
N GLY A 358 29.84 -38.45 10.69
CA GLY A 358 29.07 -39.32 11.59
C GLY A 358 27.63 -38.83 11.77
N GLU A 359 26.66 -39.64 11.36
CA GLU A 359 25.23 -39.36 11.50
C GLU A 359 24.85 -39.19 12.99
N MET A 360 24.15 -38.10 13.34
CA MET A 360 23.66 -37.92 14.71
C MET A 360 22.52 -38.90 15.02
N PRO A 361 22.52 -39.57 16.18
CA PRO A 361 21.49 -40.54 16.53
C PRO A 361 20.16 -39.84 16.86
N ALA A 362 19.08 -40.29 16.22
CA ALA A 362 17.72 -39.82 16.51
C ALA A 362 17.33 -40.12 17.97
N GLY A 363 17.10 -39.08 18.78
CA GLY A 363 16.71 -39.21 20.19
C GLY A 363 17.08 -38.07 21.14
N PHE A 364 17.41 -36.86 20.65
CA PHE A 364 17.82 -35.72 21.48
C PHE A 364 16.93 -34.46 21.32
N ALA A 365 16.06 -34.40 20.32
CA ALA A 365 15.35 -33.17 19.92
C ALA A 365 14.17 -32.73 20.82
N GLU A 366 13.86 -33.43 21.92
CA GLU A 366 12.69 -33.16 22.78
C GLU A 366 13.09 -32.70 24.20
N ALA A 367 14.08 -31.80 24.33
CA ALA A 367 14.53 -31.34 25.65
C ALA A 367 15.06 -29.90 25.75
N TRP A 368 14.72 -28.98 24.83
CA TRP A 368 14.83 -27.51 25.05
C TRP A 368 13.85 -26.77 24.14
N GLY A 369 12.61 -26.57 24.62
CA GLY A 369 11.61 -25.73 23.97
C GLY A 369 11.87 -24.26 24.25
N GLY A 370 12.61 -23.59 23.35
CA GLY A 370 12.84 -22.16 23.36
C GLY A 370 13.10 -21.71 21.92
N ALA A 371 12.06 -21.19 21.26
CA ALA A 371 12.14 -20.80 19.87
C ALA A 371 12.93 -19.49 19.73
N SER A 372 14.21 -19.60 19.37
CA SER A 372 14.79 -18.57 18.52
C SER A 372 14.11 -18.68 17.16
N ALA A 373 13.30 -17.68 16.82
CA ALA A 373 13.04 -17.40 15.42
C ALA A 373 14.37 -16.97 14.80
N SER A 374 15.05 -17.89 14.11
CA SER A 374 15.87 -17.47 12.99
C SER A 374 14.89 -16.95 11.95
N GLY A 375 14.92 -15.65 11.68
CA GLY A 375 14.23 -15.10 10.53
C GLY A 375 14.72 -15.84 9.29
N THR A 376 13.86 -16.66 8.71
CA THR A 376 13.87 -16.85 7.27
C THR A 376 13.49 -15.50 6.68
N GLU A 377 14.26 -15.02 5.71
CA GLU A 377 13.80 -13.98 4.80
C GLU A 377 12.43 -14.41 4.25
N ALA A 378 11.50 -13.45 4.07
CA ALA A 378 10.12 -13.78 3.76
C ALA A 378 10.04 -14.56 2.44
N GLU A 379 9.23 -15.63 2.42
CA GLU A 379 8.72 -16.16 1.15
C GLU A 379 7.75 -15.10 0.59
N ASP A 380 7.81 -14.82 -0.72
CA ASP A 380 7.23 -13.64 -1.38
C ASP A 380 5.90 -13.16 -0.74
N THR A 381 5.89 -11.95 -0.17
CA THR A 381 4.73 -11.41 0.53
C THR A 381 3.69 -10.93 -0.48
N ALA A 382 2.47 -11.45 -0.40
CA ALA A 382 1.44 -11.23 -1.42
C ALA A 382 0.98 -9.76 -1.45
N LYS A 383 1.10 -9.13 -2.62
CA LYS A 383 0.84 -7.70 -2.81
C LYS A 383 -0.61 -7.43 -3.25
N GLY A 384 -1.12 -6.23 -2.96
CA GLY A 384 -2.47 -5.82 -3.34
C GLY A 384 -2.60 -5.53 -4.84
N ILE A 385 -1.73 -4.67 -5.36
CA ILE A 385 -1.56 -4.41 -6.79
C ILE A 385 -0.07 -4.30 -7.08
N LYS A 386 0.50 -5.24 -7.86
CA LYS A 386 1.89 -5.19 -8.32
C LYS A 386 1.99 -4.90 -9.83
N ALA A 387 2.98 -4.12 -10.23
CA ALA A 387 3.30 -3.82 -11.62
C ALA A 387 4.81 -3.88 -11.86
N SER A 388 5.28 -4.55 -12.92
CA SER A 388 6.65 -4.37 -13.42
C SER A 388 6.82 -3.11 -14.27
N GLY A 389 5.71 -2.44 -14.55
CA GLY A 389 5.60 -1.12 -15.14
C GLY A 389 5.10 -0.09 -14.12
N ASP A 390 4.62 1.06 -14.59
CA ASP A 390 4.08 2.09 -13.71
C ASP A 390 2.70 1.69 -13.13
N ILE A 391 2.38 2.11 -11.90
CA ILE A 391 1.00 2.10 -11.35
C ILE A 391 0.41 3.50 -11.44
N VAL A 392 -0.76 3.66 -12.05
CA VAL A 392 -1.43 4.98 -12.15
C VAL A 392 -2.91 4.89 -11.72
N ILE A 393 -3.20 5.47 -10.56
CA ILE A 393 -4.55 5.57 -9.98
C ILE A 393 -5.07 7.00 -10.18
N LEU A 394 -6.10 7.14 -11.02
CA LEU A 394 -6.75 8.41 -11.36
C LEU A 394 -8.08 8.64 -10.62
N GLY A 395 -8.51 7.63 -9.85
CA GLY A 395 -9.76 7.63 -9.09
C GLY A 395 -10.13 6.22 -8.65
N GLY A 396 -11.09 6.11 -7.72
CA GLY A 396 -11.63 4.85 -7.22
C GLY A 396 -11.90 4.88 -5.72
N THR A 397 -12.30 3.74 -5.17
CA THR A 397 -12.35 3.51 -3.72
C THR A 397 -11.79 2.13 -3.42
N PHE A 398 -10.80 2.06 -2.53
CA PHE A 398 -10.01 0.86 -2.25
C PHE A 398 -10.05 0.55 -0.76
N SER A 399 -10.33 -0.71 -0.44
CA SER A 399 -10.14 -1.36 0.85
C SER A 399 -9.12 -2.47 0.60
N ILE A 400 -7.92 -2.35 1.18
CA ILE A 400 -6.80 -3.27 0.92
C ILE A 400 -6.26 -3.77 2.25
N ASP A 401 -6.26 -5.09 2.45
CA ASP A 401 -5.74 -5.79 3.62
C ASP A 401 -4.84 -6.94 3.14
N VAL A 402 -3.51 -6.77 3.17
CA VAL A 402 -2.57 -7.67 2.46
C VAL A 402 -1.33 -7.99 3.28
N SER A 403 -0.77 -9.19 3.11
CA SER A 403 0.40 -9.64 3.89
C SER A 403 1.73 -9.02 3.42
N GLY A 404 1.80 -8.60 2.16
CA GLY A 404 2.86 -7.77 1.59
C GLY A 404 2.44 -6.30 1.49
N ASP A 405 2.85 -5.65 0.40
CA ASP A 405 2.56 -4.23 0.14
C ASP A 405 1.18 -4.05 -0.49
N ALA A 406 0.48 -2.97 -0.14
CA ALA A 406 -0.83 -2.69 -0.73
C ALA A 406 -0.73 -2.25 -2.20
N LEU A 407 0.29 -1.48 -2.57
CA LEU A 407 0.62 -1.08 -3.94
C LEU A 407 2.13 -1.16 -4.15
N HIS A 408 2.59 -1.85 -5.20
CA HIS A 408 4.00 -2.05 -5.49
C HIS A 408 4.29 -1.84 -6.99
N ALA A 409 5.17 -0.90 -7.34
CA ALA A 409 5.57 -0.68 -8.73
C ALA A 409 7.09 -0.81 -8.91
N ASP A 410 7.56 -1.69 -9.80
CA ASP A 410 8.97 -1.79 -10.20
C ASP A 410 9.47 -0.54 -11.00
N ARG A 411 8.68 0.56 -10.99
CA ARG A 411 8.87 1.85 -11.67
C ARG A 411 8.21 3.00 -10.89
N ASP A 412 7.46 3.89 -11.54
CA ASP A 412 6.78 5.04 -10.92
C ASP A 412 5.38 4.65 -10.43
N LEU A 413 4.98 5.18 -9.27
CA LEU A 413 3.60 5.07 -8.76
C LEU A 413 2.95 6.44 -8.70
N VAL A 414 1.76 6.59 -9.28
CA VAL A 414 1.06 7.86 -9.41
C VAL A 414 -0.34 7.79 -8.82
N LEU A 415 -0.58 8.51 -7.72
CA LEU A 415 -1.91 8.70 -7.14
C LEU A 415 -2.42 10.12 -7.44
N PHE A 416 -3.29 10.24 -8.44
CA PHE A 416 -3.87 11.53 -8.85
C PHE A 416 -5.15 11.89 -8.07
N ASP A 417 -6.04 10.92 -7.83
CA ASP A 417 -7.22 11.06 -6.98
C ASP A 417 -7.73 9.67 -6.53
N GLY A 418 -8.56 9.60 -5.49
CA GLY A 418 -9.10 8.34 -4.97
C GLY A 418 -9.49 8.39 -3.49
N MET A 419 -10.01 7.28 -2.98
CA MET A 419 -10.17 7.03 -1.54
C MET A 419 -9.59 5.66 -1.21
N LEU A 420 -8.44 5.63 -0.52
CA LEU A 420 -7.71 4.41 -0.18
C LEU A 420 -7.73 4.22 1.34
N THR A 421 -8.14 3.03 1.79
CA THR A 421 -7.93 2.56 3.17
C THR A 421 -7.10 1.29 3.11
N ILE A 422 -5.96 1.31 3.81
CA ILE A 422 -4.90 0.30 3.67
C ILE A 422 -4.55 -0.29 5.04
N ALA A 423 -4.39 -1.61 5.08
CA ALA A 423 -3.54 -2.32 6.01
C ALA A 423 -2.57 -3.19 5.21
N ALA A 424 -1.27 -2.99 5.43
CA ALA A 424 -0.21 -3.79 4.85
C ALA A 424 0.57 -4.53 5.96
N GLY A 425 1.06 -5.72 5.64
CA GLY A 425 2.00 -6.46 6.48
C GLY A 425 3.46 -6.05 6.25
N ASP A 426 3.67 -5.32 5.17
CA ASP A 426 4.88 -4.77 4.57
C ASP A 426 4.48 -3.29 4.20
N ASP A 427 4.87 -2.71 3.07
CA ASP A 427 4.62 -1.27 2.83
C ASP A 427 3.20 -0.91 2.38
N ALA A 428 2.69 0.26 2.74
CA ALA A 428 1.41 0.70 2.19
C ALA A 428 1.50 1.22 0.75
N VAL A 429 2.64 1.81 0.35
CA VAL A 429 2.90 2.29 -1.01
C VAL A 429 4.40 2.17 -1.29
N HIS A 430 4.78 1.24 -2.16
CA HIS A 430 6.17 1.00 -2.56
C HIS A 430 6.36 1.30 -4.05
N ALA A 431 7.47 1.95 -4.43
CA ALA A 431 7.84 2.11 -5.83
C ALA A 431 9.37 2.22 -6.01
N ASP A 432 9.97 1.32 -6.81
CA ASP A 432 11.41 1.33 -7.09
C ASP A 432 11.91 2.71 -7.59
N LYS A 433 11.06 3.51 -8.23
CA LYS A 433 11.38 4.86 -8.74
C LYS A 433 10.61 5.94 -7.99
N ALA A 434 9.68 6.66 -8.61
CA ALA A 434 9.07 7.84 -8.00
C ALA A 434 7.62 7.64 -7.55
N VAL A 435 7.33 7.85 -6.26
CA VAL A 435 5.96 7.97 -5.74
C VAL A 435 5.46 9.41 -5.95
N ASN A 436 4.35 9.56 -6.68
CA ASN A 436 3.81 10.84 -7.13
C ASN A 436 2.36 11.02 -6.64
N ILE A 437 2.17 11.71 -5.51
CA ILE A 437 0.84 11.97 -4.92
C ILE A 437 0.38 13.39 -5.27
N MET A 438 -0.76 13.49 -5.95
CA MET A 438 -1.36 14.76 -6.40
C MET A 438 -2.75 15.03 -5.81
N GLY A 439 -3.37 14.03 -5.19
CA GLY A 439 -4.75 14.10 -4.71
C GLY A 439 -5.18 12.85 -3.96
N GLY A 440 -6.50 12.68 -3.80
CA GLY A 440 -7.11 11.58 -3.06
C GLY A 440 -7.12 11.74 -1.53
N TYR A 441 -7.74 10.78 -0.87
CA TYR A 441 -7.69 10.53 0.57
C TYR A 441 -7.02 9.18 0.80
N VAL A 442 -6.04 9.11 1.68
CA VAL A 442 -5.26 7.90 1.98
C VAL A 442 -5.23 7.71 3.49
N ASP A 443 -5.69 6.54 3.96
CA ASP A 443 -5.81 6.19 5.38
C ASP A 443 -5.10 4.85 5.60
N ILE A 444 -3.79 4.94 5.85
CA ILE A 444 -2.93 3.79 6.13
C ILE A 444 -3.05 3.51 7.62
N THR A 445 -3.65 2.38 7.94
CA THR A 445 -4.00 1.97 9.30
C THR A 445 -2.94 1.07 9.95
N GLN A 446 -2.10 0.46 9.13
CA GLN A 446 -0.91 -0.34 9.48
C GLN A 446 -0.05 -0.50 8.21
N SER A 447 1.27 -0.42 8.36
CA SER A 447 2.29 -0.91 7.41
C SER A 447 3.65 -1.07 8.11
N TYR A 448 4.64 -1.64 7.41
CA TYR A 448 6.05 -1.52 7.79
C TYR A 448 6.48 -0.06 7.62
N GLU A 449 6.71 0.38 6.37
CA GLU A 449 6.86 1.79 6.03
C GLU A 449 5.55 2.37 5.46
N GLY A 450 5.35 3.68 5.64
CA GLY A 450 4.14 4.37 5.17
C GLY A 450 4.12 4.54 3.65
N ILE A 451 5.18 5.13 3.10
CA ILE A 451 5.39 5.34 1.66
C ILE A 451 6.90 5.29 1.40
N GLU A 452 7.35 4.38 0.53
CA GLU A 452 8.76 4.24 0.10
C GLU A 452 8.92 4.54 -1.42
N GLY A 453 10.07 5.13 -1.79
CA GLY A 453 10.62 5.01 -3.14
C GLY A 453 11.99 5.67 -3.32
N GLU A 454 12.54 5.70 -4.54
CA GLU A 454 13.76 6.49 -4.85
C GLU A 454 13.50 8.00 -4.70
N ASP A 455 12.30 8.46 -5.09
CA ASP A 455 11.81 9.82 -4.88
C ASP A 455 10.36 9.82 -4.38
N ILE A 456 10.00 10.77 -3.50
CA ILE A 456 8.61 11.01 -3.06
C ILE A 456 8.18 12.46 -3.36
N TYR A 457 7.21 12.62 -4.26
CA TYR A 457 6.64 13.90 -4.67
C TYR A 457 5.19 14.06 -4.18
N MET A 458 4.97 14.90 -3.17
CA MET A 458 3.64 15.20 -2.60
C MET A 458 3.18 16.61 -2.97
N SER A 459 2.30 16.71 -3.96
CA SER A 459 1.71 17.98 -4.43
C SER A 459 0.24 18.20 -4.00
N GLY A 460 -0.38 17.17 -3.43
CA GLY A 460 -1.77 17.20 -2.95
C GLY A 460 -2.08 15.99 -2.07
N GLY A 461 -3.37 15.69 -1.94
CA GLY A 461 -3.88 14.59 -1.11
C GLY A 461 -4.22 15.01 0.32
N ASP A 462 -4.93 14.12 1.01
CA ASP A 462 -5.22 14.15 2.45
C ASP A 462 -4.82 12.79 3.02
N ILE A 463 -3.61 12.71 3.59
CA ILE A 463 -2.98 11.46 4.02
C ILE A 463 -2.93 11.37 5.55
N ARG A 464 -3.39 10.24 6.07
CA ARG A 464 -3.09 9.73 7.40
C ARG A 464 -2.34 8.42 7.23
N LEU A 465 -1.20 8.25 7.91
CA LEU A 465 -0.49 6.98 7.94
C LEU A 465 -0.02 6.58 9.34
N VAL A 466 0.07 5.26 9.54
CA VAL A 466 0.55 4.58 10.74
C VAL A 466 1.58 3.53 10.29
N ALA A 467 2.86 3.84 10.49
CA ALA A 467 4.01 3.02 10.12
C ALA A 467 4.67 2.43 11.37
N SER A 468 5.28 1.26 11.23
CA SER A 468 5.97 0.57 12.33
C SER A 468 7.48 0.59 12.23
N ASP A 469 8.02 0.97 11.07
CA ASP A 469 9.28 1.69 10.94
C ASP A 469 8.95 3.11 10.40
N ASP A 470 9.32 3.46 9.17
CA ASP A 470 9.39 4.84 8.70
C ASP A 470 8.07 5.38 8.08
N GLY A 471 7.76 6.64 8.37
CA GLY A 471 6.52 7.29 7.91
C GLY A 471 6.53 7.67 6.43
N LEU A 472 7.66 8.19 5.96
CA LEU A 472 8.05 8.34 4.55
C LEU A 472 9.55 8.00 4.49
N ASN A 473 9.97 7.18 3.52
CA ASN A 473 11.37 6.86 3.27
C ASN A 473 11.70 7.14 1.80
N ALA A 474 12.77 7.91 1.55
CA ALA A 474 13.35 8.02 0.22
C ALA A 474 14.76 7.43 0.18
N SER A 475 14.97 6.42 -0.69
CA SER A 475 16.17 5.58 -0.72
C SER A 475 16.48 5.06 -2.12
N ALA A 476 17.76 5.09 -2.54
CA ALA A 476 18.22 4.51 -3.81
C ALA A 476 19.27 3.42 -3.62
N ASP A 477 19.01 2.28 -4.25
CA ASP A 477 19.92 1.15 -4.44
C ASP A 477 21.33 1.58 -4.85
N ALA A 478 22.36 1.05 -4.18
CA ALA A 478 23.76 1.28 -4.56
C ALA A 478 24.74 0.25 -4.03
N GLU A 479 25.66 -0.18 -4.89
CA GLU A 479 26.62 -1.26 -4.60
C GLU A 479 27.77 -0.85 -3.64
N GLU A 480 28.10 0.44 -3.51
CA GLU A 480 29.12 0.96 -2.58
C GLU A 480 28.73 2.34 -2.01
N ARG A 481 28.43 2.44 -0.70
CA ARG A 481 28.26 3.72 0.04
C ARG A 481 28.99 3.70 1.40
N GLU A 482 29.38 4.88 1.89
CA GLU A 482 29.67 5.11 3.31
C GLU A 482 28.32 5.40 4.00
N SER A 483 28.00 4.73 5.12
CA SER A 483 26.62 4.55 5.62
C SER A 483 25.82 5.80 6.06
N PHE A 484 26.33 7.01 5.88
CA PHE A 484 25.70 8.28 6.32
C PHE A 484 26.07 9.43 5.38
N SER A 485 25.95 9.21 4.06
CA SER A 485 26.27 10.22 3.05
C SER A 485 25.10 10.41 2.09
N ALA A 486 24.66 11.66 1.93
CA ALA A 486 23.61 12.08 1.01
C ALA A 486 23.69 11.40 -0.35
N GLN A 487 22.59 10.78 -0.76
CA GLN A 487 22.42 10.14 -2.04
C GLN A 487 22.08 11.22 -3.09
N GLU A 488 22.95 11.41 -4.09
CA GLU A 488 22.72 12.41 -5.16
C GLU A 488 21.64 11.91 -6.13
N GLY A 489 20.43 12.47 -6.00
CA GLY A 489 19.25 12.13 -6.81
C GLY A 489 17.99 12.18 -5.95
N VAL A 490 17.97 11.28 -4.95
CA VAL A 490 16.91 11.04 -3.96
C VAL A 490 16.36 12.33 -3.35
N VAL A 491 15.03 12.49 -3.38
CA VAL A 491 14.35 13.62 -2.73
C VAL A 491 12.96 13.27 -2.18
N ILE A 492 12.62 13.87 -1.03
CA ILE A 492 11.22 14.07 -0.61
C ILE A 492 10.84 15.53 -0.87
N GLU A 493 9.89 15.78 -1.79
CA GLU A 493 9.35 17.13 -2.05
C GLU A 493 7.87 17.23 -1.68
N ILE A 494 7.57 18.00 -0.63
CA ILE A 494 6.19 18.31 -0.20
C ILE A 494 5.83 19.75 -0.58
N SER A 495 4.99 19.89 -1.61
CA SER A 495 4.51 21.15 -2.17
C SER A 495 3.01 21.42 -1.92
N GLY A 496 2.26 20.43 -1.41
CA GLY A 496 0.84 20.56 -1.12
C GLY A 496 0.29 19.50 -0.17
N GLY A 497 -1.04 19.38 -0.13
CA GLY A 497 -1.76 18.37 0.64
C GLY A 497 -1.81 18.59 2.15
N THR A 498 -2.42 17.61 2.83
CA THR A 498 -2.35 17.38 4.28
C THR A 498 -1.70 16.03 4.53
N LEU A 499 -0.77 15.98 5.48
CA LEU A 499 -0.06 14.78 5.89
C LEU A 499 -0.06 14.68 7.42
N TYR A 500 -0.55 13.56 7.94
CA TYR A 500 -0.37 13.13 9.33
C TYR A 500 0.41 11.81 9.33
N VAL A 501 1.61 11.84 9.90
CA VAL A 501 2.46 10.66 10.15
C VAL A 501 2.35 10.24 11.62
N ASP A 502 2.24 8.94 11.84
CA ASP A 502 2.39 8.25 13.12
C ASP A 502 3.39 7.11 12.87
N ALA A 503 4.64 7.28 13.32
CA ALA A 503 5.76 6.37 13.01
C ALA A 503 6.52 5.95 14.27
N GLU A 504 6.98 4.71 14.34
CA GLU A 504 7.86 4.20 15.41
C GLU A 504 9.35 4.21 15.00
N GLY A 505 9.63 4.14 13.70
CA GLY A 505 10.87 4.54 13.05
C GLY A 505 10.90 6.06 12.77
N ASP A 506 11.57 6.49 11.72
CA ASP A 506 11.70 7.89 11.35
C ASP A 506 10.41 8.48 10.78
N GLY A 507 10.11 9.72 11.15
CA GLY A 507 8.85 10.36 10.75
C GLY A 507 8.80 10.74 9.26
N ILE A 508 9.93 11.20 8.74
CA ILE A 508 10.22 11.46 7.33
C ILE A 508 11.73 11.28 7.23
N ASP A 509 12.22 10.17 6.67
CA ASP A 509 13.62 10.03 6.26
C ASP A 509 13.78 10.37 4.78
N SER A 510 14.87 11.04 4.44
CA SER A 510 15.35 11.15 3.07
C SER A 510 16.84 10.87 3.04
N ASN A 511 17.22 9.78 2.40
CA ASN A 511 18.63 9.51 2.17
C ASN A 511 19.30 10.54 1.23
N GLY A 512 18.53 11.44 0.61
CA GLY A 512 19.01 12.63 -0.12
C GLY A 512 18.52 13.94 0.50
N ASP A 513 17.82 14.77 -0.27
CA ASP A 513 17.30 16.08 0.16
C ASP A 513 15.84 16.01 0.65
N LEU A 514 15.43 16.97 1.50
CA LEU A 514 14.04 17.17 1.94
C LEU A 514 13.59 18.60 1.59
N THR A 515 12.60 18.76 0.72
CA THR A 515 12.13 20.08 0.26
C THR A 515 10.67 20.31 0.61
N VAL A 516 10.38 21.35 1.40
CA VAL A 516 9.01 21.75 1.77
C VAL A 516 8.68 23.13 1.20
N THR A 517 7.76 23.17 0.24
CA THR A 517 7.28 24.41 -0.39
C THR A 517 5.81 24.72 -0.09
N GLY A 518 5.06 23.76 0.47
CA GLY A 518 3.66 23.90 0.78
C GLY A 518 3.13 22.83 1.74
N GLY A 519 1.82 22.58 1.68
CA GLY A 519 1.14 21.57 2.49
C GLY A 519 0.92 21.94 3.97
N THR A 520 0.36 20.99 4.72
CA THR A 520 0.28 21.00 6.19
C THR A 520 0.67 19.63 6.70
N ILE A 521 1.80 19.56 7.39
CA ILE A 521 2.45 18.33 7.84
C ILE A 521 2.42 18.28 9.37
N VAL A 522 1.92 17.18 9.91
CA VAL A 522 2.03 16.82 11.33
C VAL A 522 2.75 15.48 11.42
N VAL A 523 3.78 15.41 12.26
CA VAL A 523 4.52 14.17 12.52
C VAL A 523 4.48 13.86 14.01
N ASP A 524 3.85 12.73 14.32
CA ASP A 524 3.85 12.07 15.63
C ASP A 524 4.94 10.99 15.62
N GLY A 525 6.18 11.48 15.67
CA GLY A 525 7.38 10.72 15.39
C GLY A 525 7.91 9.89 16.57
N PRO A 526 9.08 9.27 16.39
CA PRO A 526 9.57 8.20 17.25
C PRO A 526 9.76 8.65 18.70
N GLN A 527 9.32 7.81 19.64
CA GLN A 527 9.70 7.92 21.04
C GLN A 527 11.14 7.43 21.29
N ASN A 528 11.64 6.60 20.37
CA ASN A 528 12.94 5.96 20.41
C ASN A 528 14.06 6.96 20.04
N SER A 529 15.26 6.85 20.63
CA SER A 529 16.36 7.82 20.41
C SER A 529 17.38 7.43 19.33
N GLY A 530 17.12 6.36 18.58
CA GLY A 530 17.83 6.01 17.36
C GLY A 530 17.34 6.78 16.14
N ASN A 531 16.09 7.23 16.17
CA ASN A 531 15.34 7.85 15.06
C ASN A 531 14.87 9.27 15.44
N GLY A 532 14.41 10.04 14.46
CA GLY A 532 13.96 11.43 14.51
C GLY A 532 12.56 11.65 13.92
N ALA A 533 11.99 12.84 14.17
CA ALA A 533 10.70 13.23 13.58
C ALA A 533 10.85 13.86 12.18
N LEU A 534 12.10 14.12 11.78
CA LEU A 534 12.60 14.45 10.45
C LEU A 534 14.05 13.96 10.47
N ASP A 535 14.46 13.07 9.57
CA ASP A 535 15.88 12.82 9.27
C ASP A 535 16.12 13.05 7.78
N TYR A 536 17.36 13.37 7.42
CA TYR A 536 17.77 13.61 6.04
C TYR A 536 19.30 13.63 5.95
N ASN A 537 19.87 12.82 5.06
CA ASN A 537 21.33 12.75 4.88
C ASN A 537 21.91 13.95 4.10
N GLY A 538 21.09 14.68 3.34
CA GLY A 538 21.46 15.85 2.52
C GLY A 538 21.13 17.19 3.18
N THR A 539 20.11 17.90 2.67
CA THR A 539 19.64 19.18 3.20
C THR A 539 18.12 19.27 3.25
N ALA A 540 17.60 19.79 4.38
CA ALA A 540 16.18 20.07 4.55
C ALA A 540 15.88 21.56 4.32
N VAL A 541 15.09 21.92 3.31
CA VAL A 541 14.83 23.32 2.93
C VAL A 541 13.33 23.63 2.98
N ILE A 542 12.93 24.59 3.82
CA ILE A 542 11.54 25.06 3.90
C ILE A 542 11.34 26.49 3.36
N SER A 543 10.32 26.65 2.53
CA SER A 543 9.97 27.92 1.85
C SER A 543 8.49 28.28 1.90
N GLY A 544 7.64 27.34 2.32
CA GLY A 544 6.20 27.52 2.51
C GLY A 544 5.61 26.37 3.32
N GLY A 545 4.28 26.29 3.39
CA GLY A 545 3.57 25.25 4.14
C GLY A 545 3.58 25.45 5.66
N THR A 546 3.08 24.46 6.39
CA THR A 546 3.11 24.40 7.86
C THR A 546 3.59 23.03 8.29
N VAL A 547 4.50 22.98 9.26
CA VAL A 547 5.10 21.75 9.82
C VAL A 547 5.02 21.83 11.33
N VAL A 548 4.50 20.78 11.97
CA VAL A 548 4.68 20.51 13.41
C VAL A 548 5.09 19.05 13.55
N ALA A 549 6.37 18.81 13.83
CA ALA A 549 6.92 17.46 14.02
C ALA A 549 7.39 17.31 15.48
N ALA A 550 6.92 16.29 16.18
CA ALA A 550 7.25 15.99 17.56
C ALA A 550 7.90 14.61 17.67
N GLY A 551 8.81 14.42 18.63
CA GLY A 551 9.45 13.12 18.83
C GLY A 551 10.62 13.11 19.81
N SER A 552 11.58 12.23 19.54
CA SER A 552 12.79 12.00 20.33
C SER A 552 13.72 13.23 20.42
N SER A 553 14.73 13.15 21.28
CA SER A 553 15.84 14.11 21.34
C SER A 553 17.19 13.48 20.97
N GLY A 554 17.16 12.32 20.31
CA GLY A 554 18.36 11.59 19.85
C GLY A 554 18.85 12.15 18.52
N MET A 555 18.06 11.92 17.48
CA MET A 555 18.23 12.44 16.11
C MET A 555 17.31 13.66 15.87
N ALA A 556 17.31 14.62 16.79
CA ALA A 556 16.45 15.80 16.67
C ALA A 556 17.06 16.87 15.75
N GLU A 557 16.75 16.76 14.47
CA GLU A 557 17.18 17.67 13.41
C GLU A 557 16.21 18.85 13.17
N VAL A 558 16.60 19.80 12.31
CA VAL A 558 15.77 20.93 11.88
C VAL A 558 16.23 21.48 10.52
N PHE A 559 15.28 21.95 9.70
CA PHE A 559 15.53 22.59 8.40
C PHE A 559 16.80 23.46 8.35
N SER A 560 17.62 23.25 7.32
CA SER A 560 18.92 23.86 7.08
C SER A 560 18.86 25.36 6.70
N GLU A 561 20.00 26.06 6.80
CA GLU A 561 20.12 27.52 6.56
C GLU A 561 19.69 28.02 5.17
N GLY A 562 19.54 27.13 4.18
CA GLY A 562 19.00 27.46 2.85
C GLY A 562 17.51 27.84 2.85
N SER A 563 16.81 27.57 3.95
CA SER A 563 15.38 27.86 4.14
C SER A 563 15.05 29.36 4.02
N THR A 564 13.84 29.66 3.54
CA THR A 564 13.32 31.02 3.38
C THR A 564 12.06 31.30 4.20
N GLN A 565 11.31 30.26 4.60
CA GLN A 565 10.34 30.35 5.68
C GLN A 565 11.04 30.09 7.02
N ALA A 566 10.58 30.74 8.10
CA ALA A 566 11.19 30.56 9.41
C ALA A 566 10.81 29.22 10.06
N SER A 567 11.75 28.61 10.75
CA SER A 567 11.60 27.35 11.49
C SER A 567 12.34 27.39 12.82
N PHE A 568 11.91 26.55 13.77
CA PHE A 568 12.66 26.32 15.00
C PHE A 568 12.54 24.87 15.49
N LEU A 569 13.51 24.45 16.29
CA LEU A 569 13.51 23.21 17.08
C LEU A 569 13.67 23.58 18.55
N THR A 570 12.81 23.04 19.41
CA THR A 570 12.86 23.28 20.85
C THR A 570 12.68 22.01 21.67
N SER A 571 13.34 21.93 22.82
CA SER A 571 13.14 20.85 23.79
C SER A 571 11.89 21.12 24.63
N LEU A 572 10.91 20.23 24.54
CA LEU A 572 9.68 20.27 25.31
C LEU A 572 9.24 18.83 25.60
N SER A 573 9.39 18.39 26.85
CA SER A 573 8.87 17.08 27.28
C SER A 573 7.36 17.15 27.46
N GLY A 574 6.62 16.81 26.41
CA GLY A 574 5.16 16.78 26.37
C GLY A 574 4.58 15.37 26.49
N GLN A 575 3.26 15.31 26.51
CA GLN A 575 2.48 14.07 26.40
C GLN A 575 1.50 14.21 25.24
N ALA A 576 0.88 13.11 24.81
CA ALA A 576 -0.13 13.11 23.77
C ALA A 576 -1.23 14.20 23.95
N GLY A 577 -1.56 14.92 22.88
CA GLY A 577 -2.58 15.98 22.81
C GLY A 577 -2.13 17.23 22.04
N GLU A 578 -2.90 18.32 22.19
CA GLU A 578 -2.68 19.56 21.44
C GLU A 578 -1.34 20.25 21.79
N ILE A 579 -0.43 20.29 20.82
CA ILE A 579 0.69 21.22 20.75
C ILE A 579 0.15 22.55 20.21
N ALA A 580 0.22 23.60 21.02
CA ALA A 580 -0.19 24.95 20.64
C ALA A 580 1.01 25.91 20.62
N VAL A 581 1.16 26.65 19.53
CA VAL A 581 2.18 27.71 19.39
C VAL A 581 1.47 29.07 19.35
N THR A 582 1.89 29.98 20.23
CA THR A 582 1.32 31.33 20.34
C THR A 582 2.37 32.43 20.24
N ASP A 583 1.99 33.58 19.71
CA ASP A 583 2.78 34.81 19.72
C ASP A 583 2.79 35.48 21.11
N ALA A 584 3.59 36.54 21.26
CA ALA A 584 3.74 37.28 22.52
C ALA A 584 2.49 38.10 22.96
N ASP A 585 1.50 38.31 22.09
CA ASP A 585 0.19 38.90 22.44
C ASP A 585 -0.84 37.80 22.80
N GLY A 586 -0.49 36.51 22.65
CA GLY A 586 -1.35 35.36 22.90
C GLY A 586 -2.21 34.94 21.69
N GLY A 587 -1.87 35.40 20.48
CA GLY A 587 -2.48 34.92 19.23
C GLY A 587 -1.96 33.53 18.87
N VAL A 588 -2.85 32.64 18.40
CA VAL A 588 -2.46 31.30 17.94
C VAL A 588 -1.80 31.39 16.56
N VAL A 589 -0.62 30.79 16.44
CA VAL A 589 0.20 30.71 15.22
C VAL A 589 -0.09 29.38 14.50
N VAL A 590 -0.05 28.27 15.23
CA VAL A 590 -0.37 26.92 14.76
C VAL A 590 -0.79 26.04 15.95
N THR A 591 -1.63 25.04 15.69
CA THR A 591 -2.01 23.96 16.61
C THR A 591 -1.93 22.63 15.87
N ALA A 592 -1.42 21.59 16.51
CA ALA A 592 -1.45 20.22 16.02
C ALA A 592 -1.77 19.27 17.19
N GLU A 593 -2.51 18.19 16.95
CA GLU A 593 -2.69 17.09 17.90
C GLU A 593 -1.61 16.04 17.60
N VAL A 594 -0.96 15.50 18.64
CA VAL A 594 -0.01 14.37 18.54
C VAL A 594 -0.45 13.24 19.46
N GLY A 595 -0.27 11.99 19.05
CA GLY A 595 -0.71 10.79 19.76
C GLY A 595 0.31 10.22 20.75
N LYS A 596 1.60 10.58 20.66
CA LYS A 596 2.70 10.06 21.48
C LYS A 596 3.20 11.05 22.53
N ASP A 597 3.85 10.54 23.56
CA ASP A 597 4.68 11.36 24.47
C ASP A 597 5.99 11.72 23.76
N PHE A 598 6.41 12.98 23.84
CA PHE A 598 7.52 13.53 23.05
C PHE A 598 8.51 14.35 23.91
N SER A 599 9.66 14.68 23.34
CA SER A 599 10.76 15.39 24.01
C SER A 599 11.27 16.62 23.25
N THR A 600 11.04 16.69 21.94
CA THR A 600 11.31 17.84 21.08
C THR A 600 10.10 18.20 20.23
N VAL A 601 10.08 19.44 19.74
CA VAL A 601 9.14 19.89 18.70
C VAL A 601 9.89 20.75 17.68
N VAL A 602 9.81 20.35 16.41
CA VAL A 602 10.14 21.18 15.24
C VAL A 602 8.87 21.88 14.78
N VAL A 603 8.96 23.19 14.51
CA VAL A 603 7.84 23.98 13.98
C VAL A 603 8.31 24.87 12.83
N SER A 604 7.51 24.92 11.76
CA SER A 604 7.54 26.00 10.78
C SER A 604 6.12 26.40 10.40
N ALA A 605 5.85 27.70 10.25
CA ALA A 605 4.56 28.20 9.80
C ALA A 605 4.72 29.58 9.12
N PRO A 606 3.85 29.97 8.17
CA PRO A 606 4.02 31.22 7.40
C PRO A 606 3.85 32.51 8.22
N ALA A 607 3.37 32.39 9.46
CA ALA A 607 3.22 33.50 10.40
C ALA A 607 4.46 33.74 11.29
N LEU A 608 5.41 32.80 11.33
CA LEU A 608 6.65 32.94 12.10
C LEU A 608 7.56 34.03 11.52
N GLN A 609 8.14 34.84 12.40
CA GLN A 609 8.97 36.00 12.07
C GLN A 609 10.25 36.03 12.92
N VAL A 610 11.39 36.26 12.25
CA VAL A 610 12.71 36.35 12.86
C VAL A 610 12.82 37.59 13.74
N GLY A 611 13.28 37.41 14.98
CA GLY A 611 13.40 38.45 16.01
C GLY A 611 12.25 38.49 17.02
N GLU A 612 11.16 37.77 16.76
CA GLU A 612 10.01 37.67 17.67
C GLU A 612 10.09 36.44 18.59
N THR A 613 9.31 36.47 19.68
CA THR A 613 9.22 35.39 20.69
C THR A 613 7.86 34.72 20.65
N TYR A 614 7.85 33.39 20.74
CA TYR A 614 6.68 32.52 20.73
C TYR A 614 6.68 31.61 21.96
N THR A 615 5.50 31.24 22.45
CA THR A 615 5.34 30.17 23.44
C THR A 615 4.85 28.91 22.75
N VAL A 616 5.60 27.82 22.90
CA VAL A 616 5.17 26.46 22.53
C VAL A 616 4.65 25.79 23.80
N ALA A 617 3.45 25.22 23.76
CA ALA A 617 2.83 24.58 24.91
C ALA A 617 2.15 23.26 24.54
N CYS A 618 2.12 22.33 25.50
CA CYS A 618 1.33 21.10 25.44
C CYS A 618 0.92 20.73 26.87
N GLY A 619 -0.38 20.55 27.12
CA GLY A 619 -0.91 20.28 28.46
C GLY A 619 -0.55 21.38 29.50
N ASP A 620 0.18 21.01 30.55
CA ASP A 620 0.71 21.92 31.58
C ASP A 620 2.17 22.38 31.31
N LYS A 621 2.75 21.98 30.17
CA LYS A 621 4.15 22.26 29.81
C LYS A 621 4.22 23.40 28.79
N SER A 622 5.23 24.26 28.91
CA SER A 622 5.46 25.36 27.98
C SER A 622 6.92 25.82 27.94
N VAL A 623 7.39 26.23 26.77
CA VAL A 623 8.72 26.82 26.54
C VAL A 623 8.62 28.08 25.67
N GLU A 624 9.35 29.14 26.02
CA GLU A 624 9.49 30.34 25.20
C GLU A 624 10.66 30.18 24.21
N VAL A 625 10.41 30.42 22.93
CA VAL A 625 11.41 30.34 21.84
C VAL A 625 11.49 31.70 21.15
N THR A 626 12.69 32.26 20.99
CA THR A 626 12.90 33.53 20.27
C THR A 626 13.70 33.26 19.01
N LEU A 627 13.15 33.58 17.84
CA LEU A 627 13.79 33.27 16.56
C LEU A 627 14.98 34.20 16.33
N THR A 628 16.18 33.63 16.24
CA THR A 628 17.44 34.40 16.11
C THR A 628 17.96 34.47 14.66
N GLY A 629 17.59 33.50 13.84
CA GLY A 629 17.76 33.47 12.39
C GLY A 629 16.51 32.88 11.73
N THR A 630 16.56 32.63 10.42
CA THR A 630 15.48 31.92 9.71
C THR A 630 15.26 30.53 10.32
N VAL A 631 16.35 29.83 10.62
CA VAL A 631 16.38 28.61 11.42
C VAL A 631 16.77 28.98 12.86
N THR A 632 16.15 28.37 13.87
CA THR A 632 16.53 28.52 15.28
C THR A 632 16.40 27.21 16.04
N GLY A 633 17.51 26.49 16.22
CA GLY A 633 17.57 25.32 17.12
C GLY A 633 17.89 25.70 18.57
N ALA A 634 17.40 24.93 19.53
CA ALA A 634 17.88 24.97 20.91
C ALA A 634 19.34 24.48 20.98
N ASP A 635 20.25 25.36 21.40
CA ASP A 635 21.72 25.18 21.55
C ASP A 635 22.35 24.13 20.60
N ALA A 636 22.94 24.61 19.49
CA ALA A 636 23.77 23.83 18.56
C ALA A 636 25.05 23.29 19.25
N GLY A 637 24.86 22.25 20.06
CA GLY A 637 25.81 21.70 21.02
C GLY A 637 25.43 20.28 21.50
N GLY A 638 24.27 19.75 21.09
CA GLY A 638 24.04 18.32 20.94
C GLY A 638 24.40 17.87 19.53
N MET A 639 25.11 16.73 19.42
CA MET A 639 25.36 15.87 18.24
C MET A 639 25.93 16.47 16.94
N ASN A 640 25.53 17.66 16.50
CA ASN A 640 26.00 18.34 15.27
C ASN A 640 27.48 18.85 15.36
N ALA A 641 28.24 18.33 16.32
CA ALA A 641 29.70 18.46 16.46
C ALA A 641 30.40 17.10 16.73
N MET A 642 29.68 15.98 16.69
CA MET A 642 30.18 14.61 16.92
C MET A 642 30.16 13.72 15.68
N GLY A 643 29.28 13.97 14.69
CA GLY A 643 29.35 13.32 13.37
C GLY A 643 30.72 13.47 12.70
N GLY A 644 31.44 14.56 13.01
CA GLY A 644 32.82 14.79 12.58
C GLY A 644 33.93 14.34 13.54
N MET A 645 33.65 13.59 14.62
CA MET A 645 34.65 13.32 15.69
C MET A 645 34.63 11.92 16.35
N PHE A 646 33.82 10.96 15.86
CA PHE A 646 34.04 9.53 16.16
C PHE A 646 34.89 8.78 15.11
N GLY A 647 35.44 9.51 14.14
CA GLY A 647 36.54 9.04 13.31
C GLY A 647 37.89 8.99 14.06
N HIS A 648 38.44 7.77 14.18
CA HIS A 648 39.87 7.50 14.37
C HIS A 648 40.56 7.82 15.71
N LYS A 649 40.71 6.78 16.55
CA LYS A 649 41.95 6.52 17.29
C LYS A 649 42.24 5.02 17.42
N GLY A 650 42.94 4.47 16.42
CA GLY A 650 43.39 3.08 16.45
C GLY A 650 44.43 2.81 17.55
N GLN A 651 44.36 1.62 18.15
CA GLN A 651 45.24 1.20 19.25
C GLN A 651 45.53 -0.32 19.15
N HIS A 652 46.75 -0.66 18.71
CA HIS A 652 47.27 -2.02 18.50
C HIS A 652 46.68 -2.81 17.30
N GLY A 653 47.41 -3.71 16.65
CA GLY A 653 48.84 -4.06 16.83
C GLY A 653 49.39 -4.87 15.65
N ALA A 654 50.70 -4.74 15.35
CA ALA A 654 51.29 -5.28 14.13
C ALA A 654 51.87 -6.70 14.30
N GLN A 655 51.27 -7.67 13.61
CA GLN A 655 51.80 -8.98 13.16
C GLN A 655 50.89 -9.46 12.02
N GLY A 656 51.35 -10.09 10.94
CA GLY A 656 52.73 -10.41 10.57
C GLY A 656 52.78 -11.69 9.72
N GLY A 657 52.52 -11.59 8.41
CA GLY A 657 52.56 -12.71 7.47
C GLY A 657 52.96 -12.25 6.07
N GLU A 658 53.97 -12.91 5.49
CA GLU A 658 54.52 -12.62 4.16
C GLU A 658 54.09 -13.72 3.18
N GLU A 659 53.77 -13.34 1.93
CA GLU A 659 54.12 -14.02 0.65
C GLU A 659 53.40 -13.25 -0.49
N GLU A 660 54.09 -12.44 -1.30
CA GLU A 660 55.01 -12.78 -2.42
C GLU A 660 54.33 -12.68 -3.80
N ARG A 661 54.49 -11.53 -4.49
CA ARG A 661 55.35 -11.36 -5.70
C ARG A 661 54.97 -10.17 -6.60
N GLN A 662 56.00 -9.33 -6.87
CA GLN A 662 56.38 -8.72 -8.16
C GLN A 662 55.34 -7.85 -8.90
N GLU A 663 55.57 -6.54 -9.12
CA GLU A 663 56.54 -5.98 -10.10
C GLU A 663 56.28 -6.55 -11.51
N GLU A 664 55.90 -5.79 -12.54
CA GLU A 664 56.37 -4.47 -13.02
C GLU A 664 55.16 -3.78 -13.74
N GLN A 665 54.78 -2.51 -13.55
CA GLN A 665 55.43 -1.27 -14.03
C GLN A 665 56.08 -1.36 -15.43
N ALA A 666 55.88 -0.46 -16.39
CA ALA A 666 55.22 0.84 -16.36
C ALA A 666 54.55 1.21 -17.70
N ALA A 667 53.81 2.31 -17.68
CA ALA A 667 53.27 2.99 -18.85
C ALA A 667 54.35 3.52 -19.82
N GLU A 668 53.96 3.75 -21.07
CA GLU A 668 54.38 4.95 -21.78
C GLU A 668 53.26 5.41 -22.74
N ALA A 669 53.20 6.71 -23.05
CA ALA A 669 52.19 7.32 -23.90
C ALA A 669 52.84 7.91 -25.17
N SER A 670 52.10 7.98 -26.27
CA SER A 670 52.14 9.11 -27.22
C SER A 670 51.19 8.92 -28.41
N GLU A 671 50.84 10.04 -29.03
CA GLU A 671 50.00 10.12 -30.22
C GLU A 671 50.73 9.58 -31.47
N GLY A 672 50.02 8.82 -32.32
CA GLY A 672 50.54 8.27 -33.57
C GLY A 672 49.57 8.53 -34.74
N GLU A 673 49.92 9.49 -35.60
CA GLU A 673 49.05 10.01 -36.67
C GLU A 673 49.06 9.10 -37.94
N THR A 674 47.97 9.18 -38.73
CA THR A 674 47.80 8.73 -40.13
C THR A 674 47.61 7.24 -40.46
N GLY A 675 46.66 6.96 -41.37
CA GLY A 675 46.91 6.04 -42.50
C GLY A 675 45.87 4.96 -42.84
N GLU A 676 44.86 5.33 -43.65
CA GLU A 676 43.91 4.47 -44.41
C GLU A 676 42.97 3.51 -43.64
#